data_AF-A0A793GMX6-F1
#
_entry.id   AF-A0A793GMX6-F1
#
_cell.length_a   1.000
_cell.length_b   1.000
_cell.length_c   1.000
_cell.angle_alpha   90.00
_cell.angle_beta   90.00
_cell.angle_gamma   90.00
#
_symmetry.space_group_name_H-M   'P 1'
#
loop_
_entity.id
_entity.type
_entity.pdbx_description
1 polymer ?
#
loop_
_entity_poly.entity_id
_entity_poly.type
_entity_poly.pdbx_seq_one_letter_code
_entity_poly.pdbx_strand_id
1 'polypeptide(L)'
;MDWLLDVFATWLYGLKVIAITLAVIMFISGLDDFFIDVVYWVRRIKRKLSVYRRYPRMSYRELYKPDEKPLAIMVPAWNETGVIGNMAELAATTLDYENYHIFVGTYPNDPDTQRDVDEVCARFPNVHKVVCARPGPTSKADCLNNVLDAITQFERSANFAFAGFILHDAEDVISPMELRLFNYLVERKDLIQIPVYPFEREWTHFTSMTYIDEFSELHGKDVPVREALAGQVPSAGVGTCFSRRAVTALLADGDGIAFDVQSLTEDYDIGFRLKEKGMTEIFVRFPVVDEAKEREQRKFLQHARTSNMICVREYFPDTFSTAVRQKSRWIIGIVFQGFKTHKWTSSLTLNYFLWRDRKGAISNFVSFLAMLVMLQLLLLLAYESLWPNAWHFLSIFSGSAWLMTLLWLNFGLMVNRIVQRVIFVTGYYGLTQGLLSVLRLFWGNLINFMANWRALKQVLQHGDPRRVAWDKTTHDFPCVTGDTRSLRPLGQILLENQVITEEQLDTALRNRVEGLRLGGSMLMQGLISAEQLAQALAEQNGVAWESIDAWQIPSSLIAEMPASVALHYAVLPLRLENDELIVGSEDGIDPVSLAALTRKVGRKVRYVIVLRGQIVTGLRHWYARRRGHDPRAMLYNAVQHQWLTEQQTGEIWRQYVPHQFLFAEILTTLGHINRSAINVLLLRHERSSLPLGKFLVTEGVISQETLDRVLTIQRELQVSMQSLLLKAGLNTEQVAQLESENEGE
;
A
#
# COMPACT_ATOMS: atom_id res chain seq x y z
N MET A 1 54.22 -49.17 -6.59
CA MET A 1 53.81 -48.19 -5.56
C MET A 1 54.14 -46.76 -5.98
N ASP A 2 55.21 -46.54 -6.73
CA ASP A 2 55.65 -45.19 -7.16
C ASP A 2 54.63 -44.44 -8.02
N TRP A 3 53.93 -45.11 -8.94
CA TRP A 3 52.85 -44.48 -9.72
C TRP A 3 51.69 -43.97 -8.85
N LEU A 4 51.30 -44.68 -7.79
CA LEU A 4 50.26 -44.22 -6.86
C LEU A 4 50.74 -43.00 -6.06
N LEU A 5 52.03 -42.97 -5.72
CA LEU A 5 52.65 -41.85 -5.02
C LEU A 5 52.73 -40.61 -5.91
N ASP A 6 53.07 -40.77 -7.19
CA ASP A 6 53.12 -39.68 -8.18
C ASP A 6 51.72 -39.15 -8.52
N VAL A 7 50.73 -40.03 -8.67
CA VAL A 7 49.32 -39.62 -8.85
C VAL A 7 48.82 -38.87 -7.60
N PHE A 8 49.14 -39.36 -6.41
CA PHE A 8 48.77 -38.72 -5.16
C PHE A 8 49.47 -37.37 -4.96
N ALA A 9 50.76 -37.26 -5.27
CA ALA A 9 51.51 -36.01 -5.21
C ALA A 9 51.02 -34.99 -6.25
N THR A 10 50.71 -35.43 -7.47
CA THR A 10 50.12 -34.59 -8.52
C THR A 10 48.74 -34.09 -8.12
N TRP A 11 47.92 -34.95 -7.51
CA TRP A 11 46.62 -34.59 -6.97
C TRP A 11 46.73 -33.56 -5.83
N LEU A 12 47.66 -33.75 -4.89
CA LEU A 12 47.94 -32.78 -3.82
C LEU A 12 48.45 -31.45 -4.35
N TYR A 13 49.29 -31.45 -5.39
CA TYR A 13 49.74 -30.23 -6.07
C TYR A 13 48.56 -29.51 -6.75
N GLY A 14 47.68 -30.25 -7.44
CA GLY A 14 46.45 -29.72 -8.02
C GLY A 14 45.54 -29.09 -6.96
N LEU A 15 45.33 -29.75 -5.83
CA LEU A 15 44.58 -29.21 -4.69
C LEU A 15 45.20 -27.93 -4.14
N LYS A 16 46.54 -27.87 -4.03
CA LYS A 16 47.25 -26.67 -3.58
C LYS A 16 46.99 -25.49 -4.52
N VAL A 17 47.05 -25.69 -5.84
CA VAL A 17 46.79 -24.64 -6.83
C VAL A 17 45.33 -24.17 -6.75
N ILE A 18 44.38 -25.09 -6.61
CA ILE A 18 42.96 -24.76 -6.43
C ILE A 18 42.75 -23.94 -5.14
N ALA A 19 43.34 -24.37 -4.02
CA ALA A 19 43.22 -23.68 -2.74
C ALA A 19 43.81 -22.26 -2.78
N ILE A 20 44.97 -22.07 -3.42
CA ILE A 20 45.56 -20.73 -3.63
C ILE A 20 44.65 -19.87 -4.48
N THR A 21 44.12 -20.42 -5.57
CA THR A 21 43.21 -19.70 -6.48
C THR A 21 41.93 -19.28 -5.76
N LEU A 22 41.33 -20.18 -4.99
CA LEU A 22 40.15 -19.88 -4.15
C LEU A 22 40.48 -18.79 -3.11
N ALA A 23 41.62 -18.88 -2.43
CA ALA A 23 42.04 -17.90 -1.43
C ALA A 23 42.24 -16.50 -2.04
N VAL A 24 42.79 -16.39 -3.25
CA VAL A 24 42.92 -15.11 -3.96
C VAL A 24 41.57 -14.55 -4.36
N ILE A 25 40.66 -15.38 -4.91
CA ILE A 25 39.32 -14.95 -5.29
C ILE A 25 38.52 -14.50 -4.05
N MET A 26 38.62 -15.24 -2.94
CA MET A 26 38.01 -14.85 -1.67
C MET A 26 38.56 -13.52 -1.15
N PHE A 27 39.86 -13.29 -1.27
CA PHE A 27 40.50 -12.05 -0.81
C PHE A 27 40.03 -10.85 -1.61
N ILE A 28 40.04 -10.94 -2.94
CA ILE A 28 39.47 -9.90 -3.81
C ILE A 28 38.00 -9.68 -3.48
N SER A 29 37.26 -10.76 -3.22
CA SER A 29 35.85 -10.66 -2.87
C SER A 29 35.61 -9.96 -1.54
N GLY A 30 36.38 -10.31 -0.51
CA GLY A 30 36.26 -9.74 0.82
C GLY A 30 36.74 -8.29 0.88
N LEU A 31 37.73 -7.89 0.08
CA LEU A 31 38.14 -6.49 -0.04
C LEU A 31 37.02 -5.61 -0.61
N ASP A 32 36.29 -6.12 -1.59
CA ASP A 32 35.13 -5.44 -2.17
C ASP A 32 34.00 -5.25 -1.15
N ASP A 33 33.66 -6.29 -0.38
CA ASP A 33 32.69 -6.17 0.72
C ASP A 33 33.16 -5.21 1.82
N PHE A 34 34.44 -5.29 2.19
CA PHE A 34 35.04 -4.41 3.17
C PHE A 34 35.04 -2.94 2.72
N PHE A 35 35.23 -2.67 1.44
CA PHE A 35 35.10 -1.32 0.89
C PHE A 35 33.70 -0.74 1.13
N ILE A 36 32.63 -1.52 0.89
CA ILE A 36 31.25 -1.10 1.17
C ILE A 36 31.05 -0.82 2.66
N ASP A 37 31.60 -1.67 3.54
CA ASP A 37 31.55 -1.48 4.99
C ASP A 37 32.20 -0.15 5.41
N VAL A 38 33.41 0.10 4.92
CA VAL A 38 34.16 1.34 5.21
C VAL A 38 33.38 2.55 4.74
N VAL A 39 32.87 2.55 3.50
CA VAL A 39 32.07 3.67 2.97
C VAL A 39 30.83 3.93 3.83
N TYR A 40 30.13 2.87 4.24
CA TYR A 40 28.97 2.97 5.11
C TYR A 40 29.31 3.65 6.45
N TRP A 41 30.30 3.12 7.16
CA TRP A 41 30.65 3.61 8.50
C TRP A 41 31.24 5.02 8.45
N VAL A 42 32.11 5.32 7.48
CA VAL A 42 32.63 6.67 7.27
C VAL A 42 31.51 7.66 6.99
N ARG A 43 30.54 7.33 6.13
CA ARG A 43 29.38 8.19 5.84
C ARG A 43 28.50 8.38 7.08
N ARG A 44 28.28 7.32 7.87
CA ARG A 44 27.51 7.38 9.12
C ARG A 44 28.18 8.27 10.17
N ILE A 45 29.49 8.13 10.36
CA ILE A 45 30.29 8.96 11.27
C ILE A 45 30.29 10.41 10.78
N LYS A 46 30.58 10.66 9.50
CA LYS A 46 30.57 12.00 8.91
C LYS A 46 29.23 12.69 9.10
N ARG A 47 28.10 12.03 8.83
CA ARG A 47 26.75 12.59 9.04
C ARG A 47 26.45 12.85 10.51
N LYS A 48 26.88 11.97 11.42
CA LYS A 48 26.72 12.15 12.87
C LYS A 48 27.51 13.36 13.38
N LEU A 49 28.72 13.57 12.89
CA LEU A 49 29.61 14.65 13.34
C LEU A 49 29.35 16.00 12.67
N SER A 50 28.85 16.02 11.42
CA SER A 50 28.60 17.26 10.67
C SER A 50 27.12 17.64 10.62
N VAL A 51 26.29 16.84 9.96
CA VAL A 51 24.89 17.15 9.65
C VAL A 51 24.03 17.14 10.92
N TYR A 52 24.02 16.04 11.65
CA TYR A 52 23.13 15.87 12.81
C TYR A 52 23.59 16.61 14.07
N ARG A 53 24.75 17.28 14.03
CA ARG A 53 25.13 18.28 15.03
C ARG A 53 24.55 19.67 14.72
N ARG A 54 24.30 19.97 13.44
CA ARG A 54 23.82 21.29 12.98
C ARG A 54 22.32 21.32 12.73
N TYR A 55 21.74 20.22 12.27
CA TYR A 55 20.33 20.11 11.94
C TYR A 55 19.70 18.94 12.71
N PRO A 56 18.57 19.15 13.41
CA PRO A 56 17.84 18.05 14.00
C PRO A 56 17.34 17.11 12.92
N ARG A 57 17.17 15.84 13.29
CA ARG A 57 16.62 14.85 12.36
C ARG A 57 15.15 15.16 12.13
N MET A 58 14.71 15.02 10.88
CA MET A 58 13.31 15.16 10.51
C MET A 58 12.45 14.16 11.29
N SER A 59 11.33 14.65 11.82
CA SER A 59 10.29 13.85 12.48
C SER A 59 9.26 13.40 11.46
N TYR A 60 8.63 12.25 11.68
CA TYR A 60 7.53 11.77 10.83
C TYR A 60 6.33 12.73 10.78
N ARG A 61 6.18 13.58 11.81
CA ARG A 61 5.17 14.66 11.83
C ARG A 61 5.29 15.64 10.67
N GLU A 62 6.50 15.80 10.12
CA GLU A 62 6.73 16.64 8.93
C GLU A 62 6.06 16.08 7.67
N LEU A 63 5.79 14.77 7.63
CA LEU A 63 5.11 14.13 6.49
C LEU A 63 3.63 14.49 6.39
N TYR A 64 3.03 15.07 7.44
CA TYR A 64 1.66 15.58 7.42
C TYR A 64 1.54 17.00 6.86
N LYS A 65 2.65 17.72 6.70
CA LYS A 65 2.63 19.11 6.22
C LYS A 65 2.22 19.26 4.76
N PRO A 66 2.72 18.45 3.81
CA PRO A 66 2.27 18.54 2.44
C PRO A 66 0.87 17.98 2.31
N ASP A 67 0.09 18.67 1.50
CA ASP A 67 -1.20 18.23 1.03
C ASP A 67 -1.14 16.85 0.37
N GLU A 68 -2.17 16.04 0.60
CA GLU A 68 -2.29 14.73 -0.03
C GLU A 68 -2.52 14.83 -1.54
N LYS A 69 -1.54 14.37 -2.31
CA LYS A 69 -1.64 14.20 -3.77
C LYS A 69 -2.30 12.86 -4.10
N PRO A 70 -2.97 12.74 -5.25
CA PRO A 70 -3.52 11.47 -5.70
C PRO A 70 -2.40 10.47 -5.97
N LEU A 71 -2.44 9.30 -5.31
CA LEU A 71 -1.49 8.20 -5.51
C LEU A 71 -2.21 6.93 -5.99
N ALA A 72 -1.65 6.23 -6.97
CA ALA A 72 -2.16 4.96 -7.46
C ALA A 72 -1.28 3.82 -6.94
N ILE A 73 -1.89 2.79 -6.36
CA ILE A 73 -1.23 1.55 -5.97
C ILE A 73 -1.57 0.47 -6.99
N MET A 74 -0.57 -0.23 -7.50
CA MET A 74 -0.68 -1.29 -8.49
C MET A 74 -0.34 -2.61 -7.81
N VAL A 75 -1.27 -3.56 -7.86
CA VAL A 75 -1.12 -4.89 -7.24
C VAL A 75 -1.43 -5.97 -8.27
N PRO A 76 -0.43 -6.74 -8.74
CA PRO A 76 -0.66 -7.86 -9.64
C PRO A 76 -1.06 -9.11 -8.86
N ALA A 77 -2.21 -9.72 -9.20
CA ALA A 77 -2.76 -10.89 -8.55
C ALA A 77 -2.96 -12.05 -9.53
N TRP A 78 -2.39 -13.21 -9.22
CA TRP A 78 -2.57 -14.46 -9.96
C TRP A 78 -2.54 -15.63 -8.98
N ASN A 79 -3.68 -16.34 -8.91
CA ASN A 79 -3.93 -17.43 -7.98
C ASN A 79 -3.66 -17.04 -6.52
N GLU A 80 -4.25 -15.92 -6.10
CA GLU A 80 -4.06 -15.26 -4.79
C GLU A 80 -5.34 -15.25 -3.95
N THR A 81 -6.22 -16.23 -4.18
CA THR A 81 -7.45 -16.42 -3.41
C THR A 81 -7.15 -16.49 -1.91
N GLY A 82 -7.82 -15.68 -1.11
CA GLY A 82 -7.64 -15.54 0.34
C GLY A 82 -6.47 -14.64 0.77
N VAL A 83 -5.63 -14.17 -0.16
CA VAL A 83 -4.49 -13.29 0.14
C VAL A 83 -4.79 -11.86 -0.28
N ILE A 84 -5.15 -11.65 -1.55
CA ILE A 84 -5.34 -10.30 -2.11
C ILE A 84 -6.48 -9.54 -1.41
N GLY A 85 -7.55 -10.22 -1.04
CA GLY A 85 -8.67 -9.61 -0.34
C GLY A 85 -8.27 -9.06 1.03
N ASN A 86 -7.51 -9.86 1.78
CA ASN A 86 -6.98 -9.50 3.10
C ASN A 86 -5.94 -8.38 3.01
N MET A 87 -5.07 -8.40 2.00
CA MET A 87 -4.11 -7.33 1.75
C MET A 87 -4.80 -6.01 1.46
N ALA A 88 -5.78 -6.01 0.55
CA ALA A 88 -6.50 -4.80 0.19
C ALA A 88 -7.34 -4.26 1.35
N GLU A 89 -7.98 -5.12 2.15
CA GLU A 89 -8.69 -4.73 3.38
C GLU A 89 -7.74 -4.15 4.44
N LEU A 90 -6.61 -4.81 4.70
CA LEU A 90 -5.61 -4.33 5.65
C LEU A 90 -5.03 -2.98 5.20
N ALA A 91 -4.69 -2.85 3.93
CA ALA A 91 -4.21 -1.60 3.36
C ALA A 91 -5.28 -0.50 3.50
N ALA A 92 -6.54 -0.79 3.15
CA ALA A 92 -7.63 0.16 3.23
C ALA A 92 -7.92 0.66 4.65
N THR A 93 -7.75 -0.20 5.66
CA THR A 93 -8.07 0.14 7.05
C THR A 93 -6.89 0.75 7.82
N THR A 94 -5.64 0.48 7.41
CA THR A 94 -4.44 0.90 8.17
C THR A 94 -3.70 2.08 7.57
N LEU A 95 -3.85 2.37 6.28
CA LEU A 95 -3.15 3.48 5.63
C LEU A 95 -3.59 4.84 6.17
N ASP A 96 -2.63 5.66 6.60
CA ASP A 96 -2.87 7.04 7.02
C ASP A 96 -2.81 7.99 5.81
N TYR A 97 -3.77 7.80 4.90
CA TYR A 97 -3.94 8.57 3.68
C TYR A 97 -5.39 8.44 3.17
N GLU A 98 -5.92 9.45 2.51
CA GLU A 98 -7.28 9.43 1.93
C GLU A 98 -7.24 9.47 0.40
N ASN A 99 -6.31 10.23 -0.18
CA ASN A 99 -6.26 10.48 -1.62
C ASN A 99 -5.50 9.39 -2.41
N TYR A 100 -5.92 8.13 -2.30
CA TYR A 100 -5.30 7.01 -3.02
C TYR A 100 -6.31 6.03 -3.62
N HIS A 101 -5.85 5.28 -4.61
CA HIS A 101 -6.62 4.23 -5.25
C HIS A 101 -5.76 2.98 -5.44
N ILE A 102 -6.33 1.80 -5.18
CA ILE A 102 -5.69 0.51 -5.38
C ILE A 102 -6.25 -0.12 -6.64
N PHE A 103 -5.39 -0.47 -7.59
CA PHE A 103 -5.73 -1.16 -8.82
C PHE A 103 -5.17 -2.57 -8.78
N VAL A 104 -6.08 -3.55 -8.73
CA VAL A 104 -5.74 -4.97 -8.60
C VAL A 104 -5.87 -5.65 -9.95
N GLY A 105 -4.73 -6.04 -10.52
CA GLY A 105 -4.67 -6.76 -11.79
C GLY A 105 -5.01 -8.23 -11.59
N THR A 106 -6.07 -8.71 -12.23
CA THR A 106 -6.59 -10.09 -12.17
C THR A 106 -6.63 -10.69 -13.57
N TYR A 107 -6.74 -12.01 -13.67
CA TYR A 107 -6.72 -12.71 -14.96
C TYR A 107 -8.09 -13.34 -15.28
N PRO A 108 -8.52 -13.32 -16.57
CA PRO A 108 -9.84 -13.85 -16.97
C PRO A 108 -10.10 -15.31 -16.58
N ASN A 109 -9.06 -16.14 -16.56
CA ASN A 109 -9.12 -17.57 -16.25
C ASN A 109 -8.87 -17.92 -14.78
N ASP A 110 -8.85 -16.91 -13.90
CA ASP A 110 -8.78 -17.07 -12.45
C ASP A 110 -10.05 -16.48 -11.81
N PRO A 111 -11.18 -17.23 -11.82
CA PRO A 111 -12.45 -16.73 -11.32
C PRO A 111 -12.47 -16.60 -9.79
N ASP A 112 -11.65 -17.39 -9.08
CA ASP A 112 -11.61 -17.38 -7.62
C ASP A 112 -10.96 -16.10 -7.09
N THR A 113 -9.78 -15.72 -7.61
CA THR A 113 -9.14 -14.44 -7.25
C THR A 113 -10.01 -13.25 -7.68
N GLN A 114 -10.70 -13.34 -8.83
CA GLN A 114 -11.61 -12.26 -9.26
C GLN A 114 -12.77 -12.04 -8.29
N ARG A 115 -13.37 -13.12 -7.78
CA ARG A 115 -14.46 -13.04 -6.80
C ARG A 115 -13.98 -12.38 -5.50
N ASP A 116 -12.81 -12.75 -5.01
CA ASP A 116 -12.24 -12.14 -3.79
C ASP A 116 -12.04 -10.63 -3.97
N VAL A 117 -11.54 -10.21 -5.14
CA VAL A 117 -11.35 -8.79 -5.46
C VAL A 117 -12.70 -8.07 -5.61
N ASP A 118 -13.72 -8.73 -6.19
CA ASP A 118 -15.08 -8.18 -6.29
C ASP A 118 -15.70 -7.92 -4.92
N GLU A 119 -15.49 -8.82 -3.96
CA GLU A 119 -15.95 -8.65 -2.57
C GLU A 119 -15.29 -7.43 -1.90
N VAL A 120 -13.99 -7.22 -2.12
CA VAL A 120 -13.29 -6.03 -1.61
C VAL A 120 -13.77 -4.75 -2.31
N CYS A 121 -13.93 -4.76 -3.64
CA CYS A 121 -14.40 -3.59 -4.39
C CYS A 121 -15.80 -3.15 -3.94
N ALA A 122 -16.66 -4.09 -3.52
CA ALA A 122 -17.97 -3.78 -2.97
C ALA A 122 -17.91 -3.03 -1.62
N ARG A 123 -16.89 -3.30 -0.81
CA ARG A 123 -16.67 -2.71 0.52
C ARG A 123 -15.86 -1.42 0.49
N PHE A 124 -14.88 -1.34 -0.41
CA PHE A 124 -13.87 -0.30 -0.46
C PHE A 124 -13.92 0.41 -1.82
N PRO A 125 -14.57 1.59 -1.93
CA PRO A 125 -14.71 2.30 -3.21
C PRO A 125 -13.40 2.75 -3.85
N ASN A 126 -12.32 2.78 -3.08
CA ASN A 126 -10.97 3.12 -3.56
C ASN A 126 -10.21 1.93 -4.17
N VAL A 127 -10.77 0.72 -4.12
CA VAL A 127 -10.20 -0.49 -4.74
C VAL A 127 -10.89 -0.76 -6.06
N HIS A 128 -10.10 -1.01 -7.10
CA HIS A 128 -10.56 -1.20 -8.48
C HIS A 128 -10.02 -2.53 -9.02
N LYS A 129 -10.93 -3.40 -9.46
CA LYS A 129 -10.56 -4.61 -10.20
C LYS A 129 -10.19 -4.26 -11.63
N VAL A 130 -9.03 -4.75 -12.08
CA VAL A 130 -8.57 -4.68 -13.47
C VAL A 130 -8.48 -6.10 -13.99
N VAL A 131 -9.21 -6.43 -15.06
CA VAL A 131 -9.12 -7.75 -15.70
C VAL A 131 -8.16 -7.65 -16.88
N CYS A 132 -7.07 -8.42 -16.86
CA CYS A 132 -6.07 -8.42 -17.91
C CYS A 132 -6.65 -8.91 -19.25
N ALA A 133 -6.12 -8.40 -20.36
CA ALA A 133 -6.62 -8.75 -21.70
C ALA A 133 -6.36 -10.21 -22.09
N ARG A 134 -5.32 -10.85 -21.54
CA ARG A 134 -4.92 -12.22 -21.87
C ARG A 134 -5.16 -13.16 -20.68
N PRO A 135 -5.54 -14.44 -20.92
CA PRO A 135 -5.57 -15.43 -19.84
C PRO A 135 -4.16 -15.65 -19.28
N GLY A 136 -4.08 -15.81 -17.97
CA GLY A 136 -2.85 -16.08 -17.25
C GLY A 136 -2.41 -17.54 -17.31
N PRO A 137 -1.21 -17.86 -16.83
CA PRO A 137 -0.21 -16.91 -16.38
C PRO A 137 0.49 -16.23 -17.58
N THR A 138 0.63 -14.91 -17.52
CA THR A 138 1.52 -14.16 -18.43
C THR A 138 2.81 -13.80 -17.70
N SER A 139 3.07 -12.52 -17.43
CA SER A 139 4.15 -12.05 -16.55
C SER A 139 3.63 -10.97 -15.62
N LYS A 140 4.34 -10.72 -14.51
CA LYS A 140 4.06 -9.59 -13.60
C LYS A 140 4.04 -8.27 -14.39
N ALA A 141 5.06 -8.03 -15.22
CA ALA A 141 5.16 -6.88 -16.11
C ALA A 141 3.93 -6.71 -17.02
N ASP A 142 3.45 -7.78 -17.66
CA ASP A 142 2.26 -7.74 -18.53
C ASP A 142 1.01 -7.33 -17.73
N CYS A 143 0.80 -7.91 -16.54
CA CYS A 143 -0.28 -7.51 -15.64
C CYS A 143 -0.17 -6.03 -15.24
N LEU A 144 1.03 -5.56 -14.87
CA LEU A 144 1.26 -4.17 -14.48
C LEU A 144 1.01 -3.17 -15.62
N ASN A 145 1.31 -3.52 -16.87
CA ASN A 145 0.97 -2.68 -18.01
C ASN A 145 -0.55 -2.57 -18.20
N ASN A 146 -1.31 -3.67 -18.05
CA ASN A 146 -2.78 -3.64 -18.09
C ASN A 146 -3.34 -2.75 -16.96
N VAL A 147 -2.72 -2.79 -15.78
CA VAL A 147 -3.07 -1.92 -14.65
C VAL A 147 -2.77 -0.45 -14.96
N LEU A 148 -1.62 -0.11 -15.55
CA LEU A 148 -1.29 1.26 -15.96
C LEU A 148 -2.28 1.80 -17.01
N ASP A 149 -2.71 0.97 -17.95
CA ASP A 149 -3.72 1.34 -18.92
C ASP A 149 -5.07 1.63 -18.24
N ALA A 150 -5.48 0.80 -17.28
CA ALA A 150 -6.68 1.03 -16.49
C ALA A 150 -6.59 2.31 -15.64
N ILE A 151 -5.42 2.60 -15.06
CA ILE A 151 -5.17 3.86 -14.34
C ILE A 151 -5.34 5.04 -15.30
N THR A 152 -4.76 4.98 -16.50
CA THR A 152 -4.88 6.05 -17.50
C THR A 152 -6.34 6.25 -17.95
N GLN A 153 -7.13 5.18 -18.05
CA GLN A 153 -8.57 5.26 -18.33
C GLN A 153 -9.34 5.90 -17.16
N PHE A 154 -8.98 5.55 -15.93
CA PHE A 154 -9.55 6.15 -14.72
C PHE A 154 -9.26 7.66 -14.65
N GLU A 155 -8.03 8.08 -14.95
CA GLU A 155 -7.64 9.50 -15.01
C GLU A 155 -8.46 10.30 -16.01
N ARG A 156 -8.69 9.73 -17.19
CA ARG A 156 -9.50 10.37 -18.25
C ARG A 156 -10.97 10.49 -17.84
N SER A 157 -11.53 9.45 -17.22
CA SER A 157 -12.94 9.46 -16.81
C SER A 157 -13.20 10.37 -15.60
N ALA A 158 -12.24 10.46 -14.68
CA ALA A 158 -12.35 11.29 -13.48
C ALA A 158 -11.77 12.71 -13.63
N ASN A 159 -11.21 13.03 -14.81
CA ASN A 159 -10.54 14.29 -15.12
C ASN A 159 -9.49 14.74 -14.06
N PHE A 160 -8.65 13.81 -13.63
CA PHE A 160 -7.51 14.13 -12.78
C PHE A 160 -6.30 13.25 -13.08
N ALA A 161 -5.13 13.65 -12.58
CA ALA A 161 -3.88 12.93 -12.77
C ALA A 161 -3.26 12.49 -11.43
N PHE A 162 -2.83 11.23 -11.34
CA PHE A 162 -2.03 10.69 -10.25
C PHE A 162 -0.62 11.31 -10.22
N ALA A 163 -0.13 11.68 -9.04
CA ALA A 163 1.22 12.21 -8.87
C ALA A 163 2.27 11.09 -8.83
N GLY A 164 1.91 9.92 -8.30
CA GLY A 164 2.78 8.78 -8.15
C GLY A 164 2.07 7.44 -8.32
N PHE A 165 2.83 6.44 -8.74
CA PHE A 165 2.42 5.07 -9.05
C PHE A 165 3.25 4.13 -8.18
N ILE A 166 2.60 3.33 -7.35
CA ILE A 166 3.24 2.52 -6.32
C ILE A 166 3.06 1.06 -6.67
N LEU A 167 4.11 0.27 -6.54
CA LEU A 167 4.09 -1.17 -6.79
C LEU A 167 4.16 -1.94 -5.47
N HIS A 168 3.23 -2.89 -5.30
CA HIS A 168 3.21 -3.88 -4.22
C HIS A 168 2.77 -5.25 -4.76
N ASP A 169 3.17 -6.31 -4.07
CA ASP A 169 2.69 -7.67 -4.28
C ASP A 169 1.48 -7.97 -3.39
N ALA A 170 0.73 -9.05 -3.72
CA ALA A 170 -0.53 -9.37 -3.05
C ALA A 170 -0.34 -9.78 -1.58
N GLU A 171 0.86 -10.22 -1.22
CA GLU A 171 1.23 -10.69 0.11
C GLU A 171 1.82 -9.59 1.03
N ASP A 172 1.97 -8.37 0.52
CA ASP A 172 2.64 -7.28 1.23
C ASP A 172 1.80 -6.69 2.35
N VAL A 173 2.43 -6.49 3.52
CA VAL A 173 1.89 -5.66 4.60
C VAL A 173 2.49 -4.26 4.50
N ILE A 174 1.63 -3.31 4.14
CA ILE A 174 1.98 -1.92 3.86
C ILE A 174 2.06 -1.12 5.17
N SER A 175 3.09 -0.27 5.31
CA SER A 175 3.21 0.60 6.48
C SER A 175 2.18 1.74 6.45
N PRO A 176 1.51 2.07 7.57
CA PRO A 176 0.52 3.16 7.62
C PRO A 176 1.04 4.52 7.10
N MET A 177 2.35 4.78 7.26
CA MET A 177 2.99 6.05 6.91
C MET A 177 3.62 6.09 5.52
N GLU A 178 3.52 4.99 4.78
CA GLU A 178 4.17 4.85 3.48
C GLU A 178 3.72 5.91 2.47
N LEU A 179 2.40 6.07 2.28
CA LEU A 179 1.86 7.01 1.31
C LEU A 179 2.21 8.47 1.63
N ARG A 180 2.27 8.83 2.92
CA ARG A 180 2.74 10.16 3.38
C ARG A 180 4.19 10.40 2.99
N LEU A 181 5.05 9.38 3.12
CA LEU A 181 6.45 9.46 2.73
C LEU A 181 6.60 9.65 1.21
N PHE A 182 5.85 8.87 0.42
CA PHE A 182 5.84 9.02 -1.04
C PHE A 182 5.30 10.39 -1.47
N ASN A 183 4.18 10.85 -0.90
CA ASN A 183 3.61 12.16 -1.15
C ASN A 183 4.62 13.31 -0.93
N TYR A 184 5.44 13.20 0.12
CA TYR A 184 6.49 14.16 0.45
C TYR A 184 7.62 14.20 -0.60
N LEU A 185 7.92 13.07 -1.25
CA LEU A 185 9.11 12.91 -2.10
C LEU A 185 8.84 12.90 -3.61
N VAL A 186 7.63 12.52 -4.05
CA VAL A 186 7.30 12.21 -5.46
C VAL A 186 7.52 13.38 -6.43
N GLU A 187 7.50 14.63 -5.96
CA GLU A 187 7.80 15.80 -6.81
C GLU A 187 9.31 16.00 -7.03
N ARG A 188 10.13 15.52 -6.10
CA ARG A 188 11.58 15.76 -6.10
C ARG A 188 12.37 14.55 -6.58
N LYS A 189 11.72 13.37 -6.63
CA LYS A 189 12.33 12.07 -6.86
C LYS A 189 11.45 11.26 -7.80
N ASP A 190 12.08 10.68 -8.81
CA ASP A 190 11.42 9.96 -9.89
C ASP A 190 11.14 8.50 -9.53
N LEU A 191 12.04 7.89 -8.76
CA LEU A 191 11.89 6.56 -8.19
C LEU A 191 12.25 6.63 -6.70
N ILE A 192 11.34 6.17 -5.86
CA ILE A 192 11.48 6.14 -4.42
C ILE A 192 11.31 4.70 -3.96
N GLN A 193 12.37 4.09 -3.45
CA GLN A 193 12.33 2.75 -2.87
C GLN A 193 12.38 2.84 -1.34
N ILE A 194 11.46 2.16 -0.67
CA ILE A 194 11.55 1.92 0.78
C ILE A 194 12.12 0.52 1.09
N PRO A 195 12.63 0.28 2.30
CA PRO A 195 13.12 -1.03 2.70
C PRO A 195 12.05 -2.11 2.69
N VAL A 196 12.48 -3.34 2.43
CA VAL A 196 11.68 -4.55 2.61
C VAL A 196 12.28 -5.31 3.78
N TYR A 197 11.46 -5.64 4.79
CA TYR A 197 11.90 -6.36 5.98
C TYR A 197 10.98 -7.57 6.25
N PRO A 198 11.49 -8.80 6.09
CA PRO A 198 10.71 -10.02 6.34
C PRO A 198 10.10 -10.08 7.73
N PHE A 199 8.93 -10.72 7.87
CA PHE A 199 8.40 -11.09 9.19
C PHE A 199 9.24 -12.18 9.87
N GLU A 200 9.34 -12.08 11.20
CA GLU A 200 9.93 -13.14 12.03
C GLU A 200 8.92 -14.30 12.13
N ARG A 201 9.32 -15.49 11.68
CA ARG A 201 8.56 -16.73 11.86
C ARG A 201 9.06 -17.50 13.08
N GLU A 202 8.40 -18.60 13.42
CA GLU A 202 8.88 -19.53 14.45
C GLU A 202 10.23 -20.16 14.06
N TRP A 203 10.99 -20.61 15.06
CA TRP A 203 12.31 -21.23 14.88
C TRP A 203 12.30 -22.49 13.99
N THR A 204 11.14 -23.15 13.87
CA THR A 204 10.88 -24.30 13.00
C THR A 204 11.02 -23.94 11.51
N HIS A 205 10.76 -22.68 11.13
CA HIS A 205 10.90 -22.18 9.76
C HIS A 205 12.30 -21.59 9.52
N PHE A 206 13.35 -22.37 9.80
CA PHE A 206 14.74 -21.90 9.76
C PHE A 206 15.18 -21.33 8.39
N THR A 207 14.62 -21.85 7.29
CA THR A 207 14.92 -21.38 5.93
C THR A 207 14.42 -19.95 5.68
N SER A 208 13.20 -19.60 6.10
CA SER A 208 12.66 -18.25 5.88
C SER A 208 13.44 -17.21 6.70
N MET A 209 13.98 -17.60 7.85
CA MET A 209 14.83 -16.73 8.67
C MET A 209 16.14 -16.34 7.98
N THR A 210 16.58 -17.04 6.92
CA THR A 210 17.78 -16.61 6.17
C THR A 210 17.57 -15.28 5.43
N TYR A 211 16.33 -14.97 5.04
CA TYR A 211 15.97 -13.70 4.40
C TYR A 211 16.06 -12.52 5.37
N ILE A 212 15.72 -12.72 6.66
CA ILE A 212 15.89 -11.70 7.70
C ILE A 212 17.34 -11.19 7.72
N ASP A 213 18.31 -12.11 7.62
CA ASP A 213 19.72 -11.76 7.65
C ASP A 213 20.17 -11.01 6.39
N GLU A 214 19.75 -11.49 5.23
CA GLU A 214 20.14 -10.92 3.93
C GLU A 214 19.52 -9.54 3.71
N PHE A 215 18.21 -9.37 3.96
CA PHE A 215 17.53 -8.10 3.80
C PHE A 215 17.99 -7.06 4.83
N SER A 216 18.29 -7.48 6.06
CA SER A 216 18.86 -6.59 7.08
C SER A 216 20.18 -5.95 6.63
N GLU A 217 21.05 -6.74 6.01
CA GLU A 217 22.32 -6.26 5.49
C GLU A 217 22.12 -5.47 4.19
N LEU A 218 21.37 -6.01 3.22
CA LEU A 218 21.16 -5.42 1.91
C LEU A 218 20.49 -4.04 1.98
N HIS A 219 19.31 -3.96 2.60
CA HIS A 219 18.55 -2.71 2.75
C HIS A 219 19.12 -1.84 3.90
N GLY A 220 19.88 -2.43 4.82
CA GLY A 220 20.54 -1.72 5.90
C GLY A 220 21.84 -1.01 5.53
N LYS A 221 22.57 -1.53 4.54
CA LYS A 221 23.94 -1.10 4.20
C LYS A 221 24.15 -0.96 2.70
N ASP A 222 23.99 -2.04 1.93
CA ASP A 222 24.46 -2.12 0.55
C ASP A 222 23.70 -1.18 -0.38
N VAL A 223 22.36 -1.19 -0.35
CA VAL A 223 21.53 -0.30 -1.18
C VAL A 223 21.73 1.18 -0.83
N PRO A 224 21.75 1.60 0.46
CA PRO A 224 22.13 2.97 0.83
C PRO A 224 23.53 3.42 0.37
N VAL A 225 24.51 2.51 0.33
CA VAL A 225 25.86 2.83 -0.17
C VAL A 225 25.86 2.93 -1.69
N ARG A 226 25.12 2.06 -2.38
CA ARG A 226 24.93 2.11 -3.83
C ARG A 226 24.28 3.40 -4.29
N GLU A 227 23.18 3.78 -3.66
CA GLU A 227 22.52 5.08 -3.87
C GLU A 227 23.53 6.24 -3.67
N ALA A 228 24.33 6.18 -2.61
CA ALA A 228 25.27 7.24 -2.28
C ALA A 228 26.40 7.44 -3.31
N LEU A 229 26.86 6.35 -3.95
CA LEU A 229 28.02 6.35 -4.83
C LEU A 229 27.63 6.44 -6.32
N ALA A 230 26.59 5.73 -6.73
CA ALA A 230 26.13 5.68 -8.12
C ALA A 230 24.91 6.58 -8.38
N GLY A 231 24.18 6.99 -7.34
CA GLY A 231 22.91 7.70 -7.49
C GLY A 231 21.85 6.87 -8.21
N GLN A 232 21.99 5.55 -8.17
CA GLN A 232 21.11 4.56 -8.79
C GLN A 232 20.65 3.60 -7.68
N VAL A 233 19.37 3.25 -7.71
CA VAL A 233 18.70 2.41 -6.72
C VAL A 233 17.99 1.28 -7.44
N PRO A 234 18.30 0.01 -7.11
CA PRO A 234 17.55 -1.11 -7.64
C PRO A 234 16.14 -1.11 -7.03
N SER A 235 15.11 -1.27 -7.87
CA SER A 235 13.76 -1.55 -7.38
C SER A 235 13.72 -2.97 -6.83
N ALA A 236 13.06 -3.15 -5.69
CA ALA A 236 12.80 -4.46 -5.10
C ALA A 236 11.55 -5.14 -5.69
N GLY A 237 10.77 -4.42 -6.51
CA GLY A 237 9.51 -4.89 -7.06
C GLY A 237 8.31 -4.82 -6.13
N VAL A 238 8.54 -4.30 -4.93
CA VAL A 238 7.54 -3.98 -3.91
C VAL A 238 8.00 -2.72 -3.16
N GLY A 239 7.10 -1.97 -2.54
CA GLY A 239 7.44 -0.74 -1.83
C GLY A 239 8.16 0.30 -2.69
N THR A 240 7.81 0.35 -3.98
CA THR A 240 8.47 1.25 -4.95
C THR A 240 7.46 2.25 -5.49
N CYS A 241 7.77 3.54 -5.38
CA CYS A 241 6.95 4.62 -5.94
C CYS A 241 7.66 5.30 -7.12
N PHE A 242 6.98 5.34 -8.26
CA PHE A 242 7.37 6.05 -9.48
C PHE A 242 6.60 7.36 -9.58
N SER A 243 7.29 8.46 -9.86
CA SER A 243 6.62 9.71 -10.22
C SER A 243 5.92 9.60 -11.57
N ARG A 244 4.93 10.47 -11.81
CA ARG A 244 4.33 10.61 -13.16
C ARG A 244 5.38 10.78 -14.25
N ARG A 245 6.39 11.63 -14.01
CA ARG A 245 7.46 11.87 -14.99
C ARG A 245 8.20 10.58 -15.35
N ALA A 246 8.45 9.73 -14.35
CA ALA A 246 9.09 8.44 -14.56
C ALA A 246 8.23 7.51 -15.42
N VAL A 247 6.96 7.31 -15.07
CA VAL A 247 6.04 6.44 -15.83
C VAL A 247 5.85 6.93 -17.26
N THR A 248 5.65 8.24 -17.48
CA THR A 248 5.54 8.80 -18.82
C THR A 248 6.80 8.56 -19.66
N ALA A 249 7.98 8.67 -19.06
CA ALA A 249 9.24 8.41 -19.77
C ALA A 249 9.48 6.93 -20.07
N LEU A 250 8.99 6.02 -19.21
CA LEU A 250 9.05 4.57 -19.46
C LEU A 250 8.10 4.16 -20.59
N LEU A 251 6.87 4.68 -20.59
CA LEU A 251 5.89 4.44 -21.65
C LEU A 251 6.38 4.95 -23.01
N ALA A 252 7.00 6.14 -23.05
CA ALA A 252 7.55 6.70 -24.27
C ALA A 252 8.76 5.90 -24.82
N ASP A 253 9.45 5.16 -23.95
CA ASP A 253 10.63 4.36 -24.29
C ASP A 253 10.29 2.96 -24.79
N GLY A 254 9.19 2.37 -24.28
CA GLY A 254 8.74 1.02 -24.61
C GLY A 254 7.56 0.97 -25.58
N ASP A 255 7.40 1.96 -26.47
CA ASP A 255 6.30 2.03 -27.45
C ASP A 255 4.90 1.83 -26.83
N GLY A 256 4.68 2.44 -25.66
CA GLY A 256 3.42 2.34 -24.90
C GLY A 256 3.44 1.29 -23.79
N ILE A 257 4.55 0.57 -23.59
CA ILE A 257 4.74 -0.42 -22.52
C ILE A 257 5.77 0.11 -21.53
N ALA A 258 5.41 0.24 -20.26
CA ALA A 258 6.34 0.72 -19.23
C ALA A 258 7.27 -0.41 -18.75
N PHE A 259 6.68 -1.58 -18.54
CA PHE A 259 7.29 -2.75 -17.90
C PHE A 259 7.65 -3.83 -18.94
N ASP A 260 8.92 -4.22 -19.04
CA ASP A 260 9.36 -5.21 -20.03
C ASP A 260 8.89 -6.63 -19.68
N VAL A 261 7.95 -7.14 -20.48
CA VAL A 261 7.33 -8.48 -20.39
C VAL A 261 8.35 -9.62 -20.56
N GLN A 262 9.50 -9.38 -21.18
CA GLN A 262 10.54 -10.40 -21.38
C GLN A 262 11.57 -10.47 -20.23
N SER A 263 11.52 -9.52 -19.29
CA SER A 263 12.44 -9.47 -18.15
C SER A 263 11.86 -10.24 -16.96
N LEU A 264 12.66 -11.14 -16.35
CA LEU A 264 12.27 -11.86 -15.12
C LEU A 264 12.45 -11.00 -13.86
N THR A 265 13.14 -9.88 -14.00
CA THR A 265 13.37 -8.85 -12.98
C THR A 265 13.18 -7.47 -13.60
N GLU A 266 11.98 -7.27 -14.17
CA GLU A 266 11.52 -6.01 -14.74
C GLU A 266 11.77 -4.84 -13.78
N ASP A 267 11.46 -5.02 -12.50
CA ASP A 267 11.70 -4.05 -11.44
C ASP A 267 13.16 -3.54 -11.41
N TYR A 268 14.11 -4.48 -11.46
CA TYR A 268 15.54 -4.18 -11.36
C TYR A 268 16.05 -3.36 -12.56
N ASP A 269 15.53 -3.65 -13.76
CA ASP A 269 15.91 -3.01 -15.02
C ASP A 269 15.46 -1.55 -15.10
N ILE A 270 14.29 -1.23 -14.53
CA ILE A 270 13.69 0.12 -14.56
C ILE A 270 14.61 1.16 -13.93
N GLY A 271 15.25 0.83 -12.80
CA GLY A 271 16.17 1.76 -12.14
C GLY A 271 17.30 2.21 -13.08
N PHE A 272 17.85 1.29 -13.88
CA PHE A 272 18.88 1.65 -14.87
C PHE A 272 18.32 2.48 -16.03
N ARG A 273 17.15 2.12 -16.58
CA ARG A 273 16.51 2.86 -17.68
C ARG A 273 16.18 4.30 -17.28
N LEU A 274 15.69 4.52 -16.06
CA LEU A 274 15.45 5.86 -15.53
C LEU A 274 16.76 6.63 -15.32
N LYS A 275 17.81 5.96 -14.85
CA LYS A 275 19.12 6.58 -14.65
C LYS A 275 19.73 7.08 -15.95
N GLU A 276 19.65 6.29 -17.02
CA GLU A 276 20.13 6.66 -18.36
C GLU A 276 19.41 7.89 -18.92
N LYS A 277 18.15 8.10 -18.54
CA LYS A 277 17.36 9.30 -18.86
C LYS A 277 17.65 10.49 -17.94
N GLY A 278 18.63 10.39 -17.05
CA GLY A 278 19.03 11.46 -16.13
C GLY A 278 18.05 11.69 -14.97
N MET A 279 17.19 10.72 -14.67
CA MET A 279 16.22 10.83 -13.58
C MET A 279 16.86 10.63 -12.21
N THR A 280 16.12 11.02 -11.18
CA THR A 280 16.58 11.03 -9.79
C THR A 280 15.96 9.90 -8.98
N GLU A 281 16.81 9.01 -8.48
CA GLU A 281 16.40 7.86 -7.67
C GLU A 281 16.81 8.08 -6.21
N ILE A 282 16.05 7.50 -5.27
CA ILE A 282 16.35 7.59 -3.83
C ILE A 282 15.96 6.30 -3.12
N PHE A 283 16.80 5.88 -2.16
CA PHE A 283 16.49 4.79 -1.24
C PHE A 283 16.26 5.35 0.16
N VAL A 284 15.02 5.26 0.65
CA VAL A 284 14.59 6.08 1.79
C VAL A 284 14.40 5.24 3.04
N ARG A 285 15.27 5.47 4.02
CA ARG A 285 15.14 4.91 5.36
C ARG A 285 14.60 5.95 6.31
N PHE A 286 13.27 5.99 6.45
CA PHE A 286 12.58 6.94 7.28
C PHE A 286 11.93 6.26 8.51
N PRO A 287 12.35 6.58 9.74
CA PRO A 287 11.77 5.97 10.93
C PRO A 287 10.60 6.75 11.51
N VAL A 288 9.57 6.02 11.94
CA VAL A 288 8.41 6.53 12.70
C VAL A 288 8.66 6.21 14.16
N VAL A 289 9.17 7.20 14.90
CA VAL A 289 9.48 7.03 16.32
C VAL A 289 8.52 7.83 17.18
N ASP A 290 7.77 7.14 18.04
CA ASP A 290 6.97 7.75 19.11
C ASP A 290 7.63 7.45 20.46
N GLU A 291 8.32 8.45 21.02
CA GLU A 291 9.16 8.26 22.22
C GLU A 291 8.38 7.79 23.45
N ALA A 292 7.07 8.06 23.52
CA ALA A 292 6.22 7.71 24.65
C ALA A 292 5.77 6.24 24.64
N LYS A 293 5.34 5.71 23.48
CA LYS A 293 4.83 4.33 23.35
C LYS A 293 5.93 3.27 23.30
N GLU A 294 7.15 3.65 22.92
CA GLU A 294 8.19 2.68 22.54
C GLU A 294 9.12 2.21 23.67
N ARG A 295 9.08 2.82 24.86
CA ARG A 295 9.92 2.33 25.98
C ARG A 295 9.49 0.95 26.47
N GLU A 296 8.24 0.53 26.22
CA GLU A 296 7.65 -0.69 26.78
C GLU A 296 7.84 -1.95 25.94
N GLN A 297 8.13 -1.86 24.63
CA GLN A 297 8.04 -3.01 23.70
C GLN A 297 9.38 -3.46 23.06
N ARG A 298 10.54 -2.94 23.49
CA ARG A 298 11.81 -3.19 22.79
C ARG A 298 12.50 -4.48 23.20
N LYS A 299 12.96 -5.25 22.20
CA LYS A 299 13.86 -6.40 22.41
C LYS A 299 15.27 -5.92 22.82
N PHE A 300 16.03 -6.78 23.50
CA PHE A 300 17.38 -6.46 23.95
C PHE A 300 18.32 -6.05 22.79
N LEU A 301 19.01 -4.90 22.94
CA LEU A 301 19.88 -4.24 21.95
C LEU A 301 19.23 -3.83 20.60
N GLN A 302 17.92 -3.96 20.48
CA GLN A 302 17.18 -3.48 19.32
C GLN A 302 17.22 -1.95 19.24
N HIS A 303 17.50 -1.42 18.05
CA HIS A 303 17.59 0.02 17.84
C HIS A 303 16.21 0.57 17.43
N ALA A 304 15.60 1.40 18.28
CA ALA A 304 14.29 2.02 18.05
C ALA A 304 14.06 2.59 16.65
N ARG A 305 15.02 3.39 16.17
CA ARG A 305 14.94 4.02 14.84
C ARG A 305 15.11 3.03 13.70
N THR A 306 15.73 1.88 13.95
CA THR A 306 15.92 0.88 12.91
C THR A 306 14.71 -0.04 12.84
N SER A 307 14.17 -0.45 13.99
CA SER A 307 13.01 -1.34 14.08
C SER A 307 11.72 -0.69 13.61
N ASN A 308 11.56 0.63 13.79
CA ASN A 308 10.34 1.35 13.42
C ASN A 308 10.54 2.12 12.12
N MET A 309 11.07 1.44 11.10
CA MET A 309 11.22 1.99 9.76
C MET A 309 9.89 1.93 9.01
N ILE A 310 9.59 2.93 8.19
CA ILE A 310 8.60 2.76 7.12
C ILE A 310 9.19 1.75 6.15
N CYS A 311 8.59 0.57 6.09
CA CYS A 311 9.02 -0.55 5.26
C CYS A 311 7.82 -1.39 4.83
N VAL A 312 8.00 -2.12 3.75
CA VAL A 312 7.11 -3.23 3.39
C VAL A 312 7.54 -4.46 4.18
N ARG A 313 6.56 -5.22 4.65
CA ARG A 313 6.80 -6.47 5.36
C ARG A 313 6.03 -7.59 4.70
N GLU A 314 6.72 -8.69 4.46
CA GLU A 314 6.14 -9.86 3.80
C GLU A 314 6.69 -11.14 4.44
N TYR A 315 6.02 -12.26 4.16
CA TYR A 315 6.54 -13.57 4.51
C TYR A 315 7.29 -14.19 3.35
N PHE A 316 8.52 -14.60 3.62
CA PHE A 316 9.34 -15.30 2.63
C PHE A 316 9.14 -16.82 2.68
N PRO A 317 9.46 -17.53 1.59
CA PRO A 317 9.31 -18.98 1.51
C PRO A 317 10.06 -19.71 2.62
N ASP A 318 9.43 -20.73 3.19
CA ASP A 318 9.89 -21.47 4.36
C ASP A 318 10.52 -22.83 4.05
N THR A 319 10.26 -23.38 2.87
CA THR A 319 10.82 -24.65 2.44
C THR A 319 12.10 -24.45 1.61
N PHE A 320 13.04 -25.37 1.75
CA PHE A 320 14.32 -25.32 1.02
C PHE A 320 14.12 -25.24 -0.50
N SER A 321 13.20 -26.06 -1.03
CA SER A 321 12.92 -26.10 -2.47
C SER A 321 12.41 -24.76 -2.98
N THR A 322 11.41 -24.17 -2.33
CA THR A 322 10.80 -22.88 -2.74
C THR A 322 11.80 -21.73 -2.62
N ALA A 323 12.61 -21.68 -1.56
CA ALA A 323 13.67 -20.69 -1.42
C ALA A 323 14.72 -20.78 -2.55
N VAL A 324 15.12 -22.00 -2.93
CA VAL A 324 16.01 -22.23 -4.08
C VAL A 324 15.36 -21.78 -5.38
N ARG A 325 14.05 -21.98 -5.58
CA ARG A 325 13.32 -21.47 -6.77
C ARG A 325 13.36 -19.96 -6.82
N GLN A 326 12.93 -19.30 -5.75
CA GLN A 326 12.83 -17.85 -5.67
C GLN A 326 14.19 -17.18 -5.90
N LYS A 327 15.24 -17.62 -5.21
CA LYS A 327 16.59 -17.07 -5.40
C LYS A 327 17.17 -17.39 -6.77
N SER A 328 16.88 -18.57 -7.34
CA SER A 328 17.35 -18.90 -8.69
C SER A 328 16.78 -17.92 -9.72
N ARG A 329 15.51 -17.50 -9.56
CA ARG A 329 14.87 -16.47 -10.41
C ARG A 329 15.60 -15.14 -10.32
N TRP A 330 15.90 -14.66 -9.10
CA TRP A 330 16.65 -13.42 -8.90
C TRP A 330 18.04 -13.49 -9.55
N ILE A 331 18.76 -14.61 -9.42
CA ILE A 331 20.07 -14.81 -10.05
C ILE A 331 19.95 -14.76 -11.58
N ILE A 332 18.94 -15.40 -12.17
CA ILE A 332 18.73 -15.37 -13.63
C ILE A 332 18.46 -13.95 -14.12
N GLY A 333 17.58 -13.21 -13.47
CA GLY A 333 17.27 -11.83 -13.86
C GLY A 333 18.46 -10.87 -13.66
N ILE A 334 18.99 -10.80 -12.44
CA ILE A 334 20.03 -9.83 -12.07
C ILE A 334 21.36 -10.14 -12.78
N VAL A 335 21.78 -11.40 -12.79
CA VAL A 335 23.08 -11.78 -13.35
C VAL A 335 22.93 -12.08 -14.84
N PHE A 336 22.23 -13.16 -15.20
CA PHE A 336 22.30 -13.70 -16.56
C PHE A 336 21.55 -12.86 -17.60
N GLN A 337 20.35 -12.37 -17.29
CA GLN A 337 19.63 -11.43 -18.15
C GLN A 337 20.32 -10.06 -18.12
N GLY A 338 20.67 -9.55 -16.93
CA GLY A 338 21.40 -8.29 -16.77
C GLY A 338 22.72 -8.21 -17.54
N PHE A 339 23.41 -9.31 -17.80
CA PHE A 339 24.57 -9.36 -18.71
C PHE A 339 24.22 -8.99 -20.16
N LYS A 340 23.02 -9.34 -20.62
CA LYS A 340 22.53 -9.04 -21.98
C LYS A 340 21.85 -7.67 -22.07
N THR A 341 21.02 -7.31 -21.09
CA THR A 341 20.25 -6.06 -21.08
C THR A 341 21.12 -4.85 -20.76
N HIS A 342 21.94 -4.94 -19.70
CA HIS A 342 22.75 -3.81 -19.23
C HIS A 342 24.19 -3.94 -19.71
N LYS A 343 24.56 -3.20 -20.75
CA LYS A 343 25.96 -3.15 -21.19
C LYS A 343 26.79 -2.26 -20.25
N TRP A 344 28.11 -2.33 -20.40
CA TRP A 344 29.00 -1.40 -19.70
C TRP A 344 28.67 0.03 -20.11
N THR A 345 28.54 0.90 -19.13
CA THR A 345 28.20 2.31 -19.32
C THR A 345 29.46 3.18 -19.29
N SER A 346 29.32 4.49 -19.54
CA SER A 346 30.41 5.45 -19.38
C SER A 346 30.75 5.76 -17.91
N SER A 347 29.88 5.39 -16.95
CA SER A 347 30.07 5.66 -15.53
C SER A 347 30.83 4.54 -14.84
N LEU A 348 32.02 4.86 -14.31
CA LEU A 348 32.85 3.90 -13.57
C LEU A 348 32.17 3.39 -12.29
N THR A 349 31.41 4.24 -11.60
CA THR A 349 30.71 3.84 -10.36
C THR A 349 29.56 2.88 -10.66
N LEU A 350 28.83 3.10 -11.74
CA LEU A 350 27.75 2.20 -12.16
C LEU A 350 28.31 0.87 -12.67
N ASN A 351 29.41 0.90 -13.43
CA ASN A 351 30.12 -0.30 -13.85
C ASN A 351 30.66 -1.12 -12.68
N TYR A 352 31.13 -0.46 -11.60
CA TYR A 352 31.55 -1.15 -10.38
C TYR A 352 30.40 -1.96 -9.75
N PHE A 353 29.20 -1.37 -9.63
CA PHE A 353 28.04 -2.10 -9.11
C PHE A 353 27.56 -3.20 -10.07
N LEU A 354 27.56 -2.96 -11.38
CA LEU A 354 27.28 -4.02 -12.36
C LEU A 354 28.25 -5.20 -12.24
N TRP A 355 29.55 -4.92 -12.06
CA TRP A 355 30.55 -5.98 -11.81
C TRP A 355 30.26 -6.72 -10.51
N ARG A 356 29.90 -6.01 -9.43
CA ARG A 356 29.57 -6.61 -8.13
C ARG A 356 28.35 -7.53 -8.22
N ASP A 357 27.31 -7.12 -8.95
CA ASP A 357 26.12 -7.94 -9.19
C ASP A 357 26.50 -9.22 -9.95
N ARG A 358 27.29 -9.08 -11.01
CA ARG A 358 27.76 -10.20 -11.87
C ARG A 358 28.67 -11.18 -11.15
N LYS A 359 29.52 -10.68 -10.26
CA LYS A 359 30.41 -11.49 -9.42
C LYS A 359 29.63 -12.47 -8.54
N GLY A 360 28.37 -12.19 -8.19
CA GLY A 360 27.50 -13.08 -7.43
C GLY A 360 27.44 -14.51 -7.99
N ALA A 361 27.46 -14.67 -9.33
CA ALA A 361 27.44 -15.97 -9.99
C ALA A 361 28.68 -16.83 -9.68
N ILE A 362 29.85 -16.22 -9.45
CA ILE A 362 31.08 -16.94 -9.08
C ILE A 362 31.18 -17.02 -7.55
N SER A 363 30.85 -15.94 -6.86
CA SER A 363 30.97 -15.81 -5.41
C SER A 363 30.16 -16.86 -4.65
N ASN A 364 28.97 -17.22 -5.14
CA ASN A 364 28.15 -18.26 -4.50
C ASN A 364 28.83 -19.64 -4.53
N PHE A 365 29.50 -20.01 -5.63
CA PHE A 365 30.27 -21.26 -5.71
C PHE A 365 31.50 -21.24 -4.82
N VAL A 366 32.26 -20.13 -4.87
CA VAL A 366 33.47 -19.96 -4.07
C VAL A 366 33.15 -19.96 -2.57
N SER A 367 32.07 -19.30 -2.15
CA SER A 367 31.66 -19.22 -0.75
C SER A 367 31.24 -20.59 -0.19
N PHE A 368 30.54 -21.40 -0.99
CA PHE A 368 30.20 -22.77 -0.58
C PHE A 368 31.43 -23.68 -0.48
N LEU A 369 32.35 -23.62 -1.46
CA LEU A 369 33.60 -24.37 -1.39
C LEU A 369 34.46 -23.93 -0.19
N ALA A 370 34.55 -22.63 0.05
CA ALA A 370 35.24 -22.07 1.21
C ALA A 370 34.62 -22.54 2.53
N MET A 371 33.29 -22.62 2.60
CA MET A 371 32.56 -23.17 3.75
C MET A 371 32.92 -24.64 3.99
N LEU A 372 32.98 -25.48 2.95
CA LEU A 372 33.41 -26.88 3.08
C LEU A 372 34.85 -27.00 3.56
N VAL A 373 35.76 -26.19 3.00
CA VAL A 373 37.17 -26.14 3.43
C VAL A 373 37.27 -25.71 4.89
N MET A 374 36.53 -24.68 5.31
CA MET A 374 36.52 -24.22 6.69
C MET A 374 35.96 -25.29 7.64
N LEU A 375 34.86 -25.95 7.28
CA LEU A 375 34.29 -27.04 8.08
C LEU A 375 35.30 -28.19 8.23
N GLN A 376 35.97 -28.58 7.16
CA GLN A 376 37.03 -29.59 7.18
C GLN A 376 38.18 -29.17 8.11
N LEU A 377 38.64 -27.92 8.04
CA LEU A 377 39.70 -27.42 8.90
C LEU A 377 39.28 -27.39 10.38
N LEU A 378 38.04 -27.02 10.68
CA LEU A 378 37.50 -27.06 12.05
C LEU A 378 37.39 -28.50 12.58
N LEU A 379 36.99 -29.46 11.74
CA LEU A 379 36.96 -30.88 12.12
C LEU A 379 38.37 -31.44 12.37
N LEU A 380 39.35 -31.04 11.56
CA LEU A 380 40.75 -31.41 11.79
C LEU A 380 41.30 -30.80 13.08
N LEU A 381 41.03 -29.52 13.34
CA LEU A 381 41.39 -28.87 14.60
C LEU A 381 40.74 -29.54 15.81
N ALA A 382 39.45 -29.91 15.71
CA ALA A 382 38.77 -30.65 16.75
C ALA A 382 39.39 -32.04 16.95
N TYR A 383 39.76 -32.73 15.87
CA TYR A 383 40.45 -34.01 15.92
C TYR A 383 41.81 -33.91 16.63
N GLU A 384 42.62 -32.92 16.27
CA GLU A 384 43.91 -32.68 16.91
C GLU A 384 43.79 -32.25 18.38
N SER A 385 42.76 -31.48 18.73
CA SER A 385 42.55 -31.01 20.11
C SER A 385 41.94 -32.06 21.03
N LEU A 386 41.11 -32.96 20.51
CA LEU A 386 40.36 -33.94 21.33
C LEU A 386 41.10 -35.28 21.46
N TRP A 387 42.00 -35.61 20.53
CA TRP A 387 42.76 -36.86 20.56
C TRP A 387 44.26 -36.61 20.75
N PRO A 388 44.85 -36.98 21.91
CA PRO A 388 46.27 -36.80 22.19
C PRO A 388 47.22 -37.54 21.22
N ASN A 389 46.74 -38.60 20.56
CA ASN A 389 47.48 -39.39 19.58
C ASN A 389 47.04 -39.09 18.13
N ALA A 390 46.50 -37.89 17.88
CA ALA A 390 46.04 -37.50 16.56
C ALA A 390 47.19 -37.53 15.54
N TRP A 391 46.92 -38.08 14.36
CA TRP A 391 47.87 -38.05 13.26
C TRP A 391 47.97 -36.63 12.71
N HIS A 392 49.14 -36.01 12.83
CA HIS A 392 49.41 -34.70 12.25
C HIS A 392 49.64 -34.84 10.75
N PHE A 393 48.64 -34.43 9.96
CA PHE A 393 48.81 -34.34 8.52
C PHE A 393 49.71 -33.15 8.18
N LEU A 394 50.70 -33.36 7.31
CA LEU A 394 51.53 -32.26 6.79
C LEU A 394 50.61 -31.22 6.14
N SER A 395 50.51 -30.05 6.77
CA SER A 395 49.73 -28.95 6.21
C SER A 395 50.27 -28.61 4.83
N ILE A 396 49.44 -28.73 3.81
CA ILE A 396 49.74 -28.37 2.40
C ILE A 396 50.20 -26.88 2.30
N PHE A 397 49.91 -26.10 3.35
CA PHE A 397 50.21 -24.68 3.51
C PHE A 397 51.52 -24.38 4.27
N SER A 398 52.17 -25.39 4.87
CA SER A 398 53.28 -25.23 5.84
C SER A 398 54.61 -24.67 5.30
N GLY A 399 54.70 -24.31 4.00
CA GLY A 399 55.95 -23.89 3.37
C GLY A 399 56.01 -22.45 2.84
N SER A 400 54.92 -21.68 2.86
CA SER A 400 54.89 -20.35 2.22
C SER A 400 54.24 -19.27 3.09
N ALA A 401 55.06 -18.38 3.66
CA ALA A 401 54.62 -17.26 4.50
C ALA A 401 53.57 -16.36 3.83
N TRP A 402 53.68 -16.18 2.52
CA TRP A 402 52.70 -15.46 1.70
C TRP A 402 51.28 -16.06 1.82
N LEU A 403 51.15 -17.38 1.67
CA LEU A 403 49.86 -18.06 1.68
C LEU A 403 49.23 -18.02 3.07
N MET A 404 50.03 -18.17 4.12
CA MET A 404 49.56 -18.02 5.50
C MET A 404 49.05 -16.60 5.77
N THR A 405 49.75 -15.58 5.25
CA THR A 405 49.31 -14.18 5.34
C THR A 405 47.96 -13.98 4.63
N LEU A 406 47.81 -14.51 3.41
CA LEU A 406 46.57 -14.43 2.65
C LEU A 406 45.39 -15.11 3.38
N LEU A 407 45.62 -16.26 4.01
CA LEU A 407 44.60 -16.97 4.80
C LEU A 407 44.20 -16.16 6.05
N TRP A 408 45.15 -15.57 6.78
CA TRP A 408 44.83 -14.70 7.91
C TRP A 408 44.06 -13.43 7.50
N LEU A 409 44.43 -12.82 6.38
CA LEU A 409 43.68 -11.69 5.83
C LEU A 409 42.25 -12.09 5.46
N ASN A 410 42.06 -13.24 4.79
CA ASN A 410 40.74 -13.79 4.50
C ASN A 410 39.93 -14.09 5.76
N PHE A 411 40.56 -14.65 6.80
CA PHE A 411 39.91 -14.89 8.08
C PHE A 411 39.45 -13.58 8.73
N GLY A 412 40.30 -12.54 8.74
CA GLY A 412 39.93 -11.21 9.23
C GLY A 412 38.75 -10.59 8.46
N LEU A 413 38.75 -10.70 7.13
CA LEU A 413 37.66 -10.24 6.28
C LEU A 413 36.35 -11.02 6.55
N MET A 414 36.45 -12.33 6.76
CA MET A 414 35.30 -13.18 7.13
C MET A 414 34.73 -12.79 8.50
N VAL A 415 35.58 -12.58 9.51
CA VAL A 415 35.15 -12.12 10.84
C VAL A 415 34.46 -10.76 10.74
N ASN A 416 35.03 -9.82 9.98
CA ASN A 416 34.36 -8.55 9.71
C ASN A 416 32.97 -8.78 9.09
N ARG A 417 32.86 -9.63 8.06
CA ARG A 417 31.56 -9.92 7.40
C ARG A 417 30.52 -10.46 8.38
N ILE A 418 30.91 -11.40 9.24
CA ILE A 418 30.04 -11.96 10.28
C ILE A 418 29.61 -10.86 11.26
N VAL A 419 30.54 -10.04 11.74
CA VAL A 419 30.25 -8.95 12.67
C VAL A 419 29.29 -7.92 12.06
N GLN A 420 29.50 -7.52 10.80
CA GLN A 420 28.58 -6.61 10.11
C GLN A 420 27.17 -7.20 10.07
N ARG A 421 27.02 -8.47 9.67
CA ARG A 421 25.72 -9.15 9.65
C ARG A 421 25.04 -9.14 11.02
N VAL A 422 25.76 -9.52 12.08
CA VAL A 422 25.26 -9.49 13.46
C VAL A 422 24.79 -8.08 13.83
N ILE A 423 25.53 -7.02 13.48
CA ILE A 423 25.16 -5.63 13.80
C ILE A 423 23.84 -5.23 13.13
N PHE A 424 23.68 -5.49 11.83
CA PHE A 424 22.49 -5.05 11.09
C PHE A 424 21.24 -5.84 11.49
N VAL A 425 21.36 -7.16 11.66
CA VAL A 425 20.25 -8.01 12.13
C VAL A 425 19.85 -7.63 13.56
N THR A 426 20.83 -7.43 14.46
CA THR A 426 20.57 -6.96 15.83
C THR A 426 19.83 -5.62 15.83
N GLY A 427 20.18 -4.73 14.91
CA GLY A 427 19.57 -3.40 14.80
C GLY A 427 18.05 -3.44 14.63
N TYR A 428 17.54 -4.34 13.77
CA TYR A 428 16.12 -4.45 13.45
C TYR A 428 15.40 -5.51 14.28
N TYR A 429 15.96 -6.72 14.41
CA TYR A 429 15.29 -7.89 15.00
C TYR A 429 15.74 -8.22 16.44
N GLY A 430 16.79 -7.56 16.94
CA GLY A 430 17.33 -7.77 18.29
C GLY A 430 18.49 -8.78 18.37
N LEU A 431 19.14 -8.86 19.54
CA LEU A 431 20.41 -9.59 19.69
C LEU A 431 20.29 -11.09 19.41
N THR A 432 19.19 -11.72 19.80
CA THR A 432 18.98 -13.17 19.63
C THR A 432 19.05 -13.56 18.16
N GLN A 433 18.31 -12.84 17.31
CA GLN A 433 18.36 -13.02 15.86
C GLN A 433 19.73 -12.63 15.29
N GLY A 434 20.38 -11.61 15.84
CA GLY A 434 21.74 -11.24 15.49
C GLY A 434 22.73 -12.40 15.65
N LEU A 435 22.74 -13.10 16.79
CA LEU A 435 23.64 -14.23 17.04
C LEU A 435 23.26 -15.47 16.20
N LEU A 436 21.97 -15.74 16.03
CA LEU A 436 21.50 -16.85 15.19
C LEU A 436 21.87 -16.68 13.70
N SER A 437 22.09 -15.44 13.25
CA SER A 437 22.54 -15.17 11.87
C SER A 437 23.88 -15.84 11.52
N VAL A 438 24.73 -16.12 12.53
CA VAL A 438 26.01 -16.83 12.32
C VAL A 438 25.77 -18.28 11.91
N LEU A 439 24.81 -18.95 12.55
CA LEU A 439 24.43 -20.32 12.19
C LEU A 439 23.69 -20.34 10.85
N ARG A 440 22.80 -19.36 10.62
CA ARG A 440 22.05 -19.23 9.37
C ARG A 440 22.94 -18.91 8.16
N LEU A 441 24.12 -18.32 8.36
CA LEU A 441 25.08 -18.08 7.28
C LEU A 441 25.46 -19.36 6.53
N PHE A 442 25.65 -20.47 7.26
CA PHE A 442 25.98 -21.76 6.66
C PHE A 442 24.82 -22.29 5.80
N TRP A 443 23.59 -22.20 6.33
CA TRP A 443 22.39 -22.62 5.63
C TRP A 443 22.08 -21.75 4.41
N GLY A 444 22.22 -20.43 4.55
CA GLY A 444 22.07 -19.46 3.46
C GLY A 444 23.07 -19.69 2.33
N ASN A 445 24.33 -20.02 2.65
CA ASN A 445 25.35 -20.36 1.65
C ASN A 445 24.99 -21.61 0.84
N LEU A 446 24.43 -22.64 1.48
CA LEU A 446 23.94 -23.85 0.79
C LEU A 446 22.77 -23.51 -0.15
N ILE A 447 21.79 -22.72 0.31
CA ILE A 447 20.66 -22.30 -0.51
C ILE A 447 21.15 -21.48 -1.71
N ASN A 448 22.04 -20.50 -1.49
CA ASN A 448 22.58 -19.64 -2.55
C ASN A 448 23.39 -20.45 -3.58
N PHE A 449 24.15 -21.47 -3.14
CA PHE A 449 24.83 -22.41 -4.03
C PHE A 449 23.84 -23.20 -4.90
N MET A 450 22.82 -23.80 -4.28
CA MET A 450 21.84 -24.62 -5.01
C MET A 450 20.98 -23.77 -5.94
N ALA A 451 20.61 -22.56 -5.54
CA ALA A 451 19.91 -21.59 -6.38
C ALA A 451 20.74 -21.19 -7.60
N ASN A 452 22.04 -20.93 -7.42
CA ASN A 452 22.95 -20.57 -8.49
C ASN A 452 23.20 -21.75 -9.46
N TRP A 453 23.35 -22.97 -8.94
CA TRP A 453 23.46 -24.19 -9.74
C TRP A 453 22.20 -24.42 -10.59
N ARG A 454 21.02 -24.25 -9.98
CA ARG A 454 19.73 -24.34 -10.68
C ARG A 454 19.62 -23.29 -11.78
N ALA A 455 19.96 -22.03 -11.48
CA ALA A 455 19.95 -20.93 -12.44
C ALA A 455 20.86 -21.23 -13.65
N LEU A 456 22.10 -21.65 -13.39
CA LEU A 456 23.06 -22.03 -14.44
C LEU A 456 22.52 -23.16 -15.32
N LYS A 457 21.97 -24.22 -14.70
CA LYS A 457 21.37 -25.35 -15.42
C LYS A 457 20.22 -24.90 -16.31
N GLN A 458 19.32 -24.05 -15.82
CA GLN A 458 18.18 -23.54 -16.59
C GLN A 458 18.62 -22.70 -17.79
N VAL A 459 19.58 -21.80 -17.60
CA VAL A 459 20.14 -20.96 -18.68
C VAL A 459 20.82 -21.81 -19.75
N LEU A 460 21.60 -22.82 -19.35
CA LEU A 460 22.26 -23.74 -20.29
C LEU A 460 21.26 -24.59 -21.08
N GLN A 461 20.16 -25.03 -20.45
CA GLN A 461 19.13 -25.84 -21.09
C GLN A 461 18.30 -25.05 -22.12
N HIS A 462 17.99 -23.78 -21.85
CA HIS A 462 17.11 -22.98 -22.71
C HIS A 462 17.89 -22.17 -23.76
N GLY A 463 19.22 -22.04 -23.61
CA GLY A 463 20.12 -21.29 -24.51
C GLY A 463 19.98 -19.76 -24.42
N ASP A 464 18.79 -19.26 -24.09
CA ASP A 464 18.52 -17.84 -23.85
C ASP A 464 17.90 -17.61 -22.47
N PRO A 465 18.52 -16.80 -21.59
CA PRO A 465 17.95 -16.40 -20.30
C PRO A 465 16.55 -15.77 -20.38
N ARG A 466 16.17 -15.16 -21.52
CA ARG A 466 14.84 -14.57 -21.73
C ARG A 466 13.73 -15.60 -21.97
N ARG A 467 14.07 -16.87 -22.22
CA ARG A 467 13.12 -17.96 -22.50
C ARG A 467 12.82 -18.83 -21.27
N VAL A 468 13.42 -18.52 -20.11
CA VAL A 468 13.18 -19.27 -18.88
C VAL A 468 11.80 -18.88 -18.34
N ALA A 469 10.89 -19.86 -18.28
CA ALA A 469 9.51 -19.66 -17.86
C ALA A 469 9.41 -19.18 -16.40
N TRP A 470 8.37 -18.39 -16.14
CA TRP A 470 8.01 -17.88 -14.82
C TRP A 470 7.53 -19.02 -13.90
N ASP A 471 8.23 -19.23 -12.78
CA ASP A 471 7.93 -20.25 -11.75
C ASP A 471 7.64 -19.50 -10.44
N LYS A 472 6.36 -19.17 -10.18
CA LYS A 472 5.92 -18.44 -8.97
C LYS A 472 5.94 -19.38 -7.75
N THR A 473 6.37 -18.85 -6.62
CA THR A 473 6.28 -19.52 -5.31
C THR A 473 4.96 -19.18 -4.63
N THR A 474 4.37 -20.13 -3.91
CA THR A 474 3.19 -19.87 -3.07
C THR A 474 3.58 -18.97 -1.91
N HIS A 475 2.78 -17.93 -1.63
CA HIS A 475 3.03 -16.98 -0.55
C HIS A 475 1.94 -17.09 0.52
N ASP A 476 2.33 -16.87 1.77
CA ASP A 476 1.40 -16.85 2.90
C ASP A 476 1.18 -15.38 3.31
N PHE A 477 -0.07 -14.97 3.52
CA PHE A 477 -0.40 -13.69 4.12
C PHE A 477 -0.68 -13.85 5.63
N PRO A 478 -0.31 -12.90 6.51
CA PRO A 478 -0.76 -12.97 7.91
C PRO A 478 -2.28 -12.95 7.96
N CYS A 479 -2.89 -14.03 8.47
CA CYS A 479 -4.32 -14.10 8.67
C CYS A 479 -4.76 -12.95 9.59
N VAL A 480 -5.45 -11.95 9.04
CA VAL A 480 -6.16 -10.96 9.84
C VAL A 480 -7.44 -11.65 10.30
N THR A 481 -7.57 -11.88 11.60
CA THR A 481 -8.80 -12.40 12.20
C THR A 481 -9.88 -11.32 12.15
N GLY A 482 -10.56 -11.22 11.01
CA GLY A 482 -11.82 -10.50 10.85
C GLY A 482 -12.77 -11.41 10.09
N ASP A 483 -14.00 -11.56 10.58
CA ASP A 483 -15.06 -12.25 9.84
C ASP A 483 -15.31 -11.50 8.52
N THR A 484 -14.80 -12.04 7.41
CA THR A 484 -15.00 -11.51 6.06
C THR A 484 -16.47 -11.73 5.67
N ARG A 485 -17.36 -10.83 6.09
CA ARG A 485 -18.75 -10.82 5.62
C ARG A 485 -18.85 -9.91 4.41
N SER A 486 -19.20 -10.49 3.25
CA SER A 486 -19.56 -9.72 2.06
C SER A 486 -20.75 -8.80 2.36
N LEU A 487 -20.73 -7.57 1.83
CA LEU A 487 -21.87 -6.66 1.96
C LEU A 487 -23.02 -7.22 1.12
N ARG A 488 -24.08 -7.68 1.80
CA ARG A 488 -25.29 -8.16 1.13
C ARG A 488 -25.95 -7.01 0.34
N PRO A 489 -26.43 -7.24 -0.90
CA PRO A 489 -27.17 -6.23 -1.64
C PRO A 489 -28.41 -5.73 -0.87
N LEU A 490 -28.67 -4.42 -0.89
CA LEU A 490 -29.79 -3.82 -0.16
C LEU A 490 -31.14 -4.46 -0.52
N GLY A 491 -31.36 -4.76 -1.81
CA GLY A 491 -32.59 -5.40 -2.27
C GLY A 491 -32.78 -6.80 -1.68
N GLN A 492 -31.71 -7.55 -1.47
CA GLN A 492 -31.77 -8.87 -0.83
C GLN A 492 -32.13 -8.75 0.66
N ILE A 493 -31.56 -7.78 1.36
CA ILE A 493 -31.89 -7.51 2.78
C ILE A 493 -33.39 -7.15 2.90
N LEU A 494 -33.91 -6.31 2.00
CA LEU A 494 -35.32 -5.93 1.99
C LEU A 494 -36.26 -7.11 1.68
N LEU A 495 -35.84 -8.05 0.82
CA LEU A 495 -36.58 -9.30 0.55
C LEU A 495 -36.56 -10.24 1.76
N GLU A 496 -35.39 -10.46 2.38
CA GLU A 496 -35.22 -11.31 3.56
C GLU A 496 -36.06 -10.81 4.75
N ASN A 497 -36.11 -9.49 4.93
CA ASN A 497 -36.93 -8.82 5.94
C ASN A 497 -38.42 -8.72 5.55
N GLN A 498 -38.84 -9.31 4.41
CA GLN A 498 -40.22 -9.30 3.90
C GLN A 498 -40.82 -7.90 3.73
N VAL A 499 -39.97 -6.89 3.51
CA VAL A 499 -40.39 -5.49 3.29
C VAL A 499 -40.91 -5.31 1.86
N ILE A 500 -40.28 -6.00 0.90
CA ILE A 500 -40.65 -5.98 -0.52
C ILE A 500 -40.79 -7.40 -1.07
N THR A 501 -41.48 -7.56 -2.20
CA THR A 501 -41.52 -8.80 -2.99
C THR A 501 -40.51 -8.78 -4.14
N GLU A 502 -40.22 -9.94 -4.74
CA GLU A 502 -39.34 -10.02 -5.92
C GLU A 502 -39.87 -9.19 -7.10
N GLU A 503 -41.19 -9.19 -7.31
CA GLU A 503 -41.84 -8.37 -8.34
C GLU A 503 -41.68 -6.87 -8.08
N GLN A 504 -41.80 -6.43 -6.82
CA GLN A 504 -41.57 -5.04 -6.44
C GLN A 504 -40.09 -4.65 -6.60
N LEU A 505 -39.16 -5.55 -6.29
CA LEU A 505 -37.73 -5.33 -6.51
C LEU A 505 -37.43 -5.19 -8.01
N ASP A 506 -37.94 -6.08 -8.86
CA ASP A 506 -37.74 -6.01 -10.31
C ASP A 506 -38.38 -4.73 -10.90
N THR A 507 -39.56 -4.36 -10.42
CA THR A 507 -40.21 -3.10 -10.81
C THR A 507 -39.37 -1.88 -10.42
N ALA A 508 -38.82 -1.85 -9.20
CA ALA A 508 -37.95 -0.76 -8.74
C ALA A 508 -36.60 -0.72 -9.48
N LEU A 509 -36.09 -1.87 -9.93
CA LEU A 509 -34.88 -1.96 -10.75
C LEU A 509 -35.10 -1.44 -12.17
N ARG A 510 -36.27 -1.71 -12.77
CA ARG A 510 -36.64 -1.26 -14.13
C ARG A 510 -37.04 0.21 -14.17
N ASN A 511 -37.79 0.67 -13.17
CA ASN A 511 -38.35 2.01 -13.12
C ASN A 511 -37.59 2.89 -12.12
N ARG A 512 -36.26 3.01 -12.25
CA ARG A 512 -35.49 3.87 -11.33
C ARG A 512 -35.84 5.35 -11.55
N VAL A 513 -36.14 6.05 -10.47
CA VAL A 513 -36.26 7.52 -10.48
C VAL A 513 -34.89 8.10 -10.80
N GLU A 514 -34.83 8.91 -11.85
CA GLU A 514 -33.59 9.56 -12.29
C GLU A 514 -33.01 10.41 -11.15
N GLY A 515 -31.68 10.34 -10.96
CA GLY A 515 -31.01 11.08 -9.89
C GLY A 515 -31.00 10.38 -8.52
N LEU A 516 -31.64 9.23 -8.33
CA LEU A 516 -31.70 8.52 -7.05
C LEU A 516 -31.10 7.11 -7.09
N ARG A 517 -30.55 6.68 -5.94
CA ARG A 517 -30.14 5.29 -5.72
C ARG A 517 -31.37 4.40 -5.52
N LEU A 518 -31.19 3.08 -5.65
CA LEU A 518 -32.28 2.10 -5.54
C LEU A 518 -33.15 2.31 -4.30
N GLY A 519 -32.54 2.43 -3.11
CA GLY A 519 -33.28 2.69 -1.87
C GLY A 519 -34.04 4.02 -1.86
N GLY A 520 -33.43 5.09 -2.39
CA GLY A 520 -34.11 6.39 -2.54
C GLY A 520 -35.27 6.35 -3.54
N SER A 521 -35.08 5.65 -4.66
CA SER A 521 -36.11 5.44 -5.69
C SER A 521 -37.31 4.66 -5.13
N MET A 522 -37.05 3.58 -4.38
CA MET A 522 -38.10 2.80 -3.73
C MET A 522 -38.89 3.62 -2.72
N LEU A 523 -38.20 4.48 -1.96
CA LEU A 523 -38.85 5.39 -1.00
C LEU A 523 -39.74 6.41 -1.71
N MET A 524 -39.27 7.01 -2.80
CA MET A 524 -40.07 7.97 -3.59
C MET A 524 -41.29 7.32 -4.27
N GLN A 525 -41.18 6.04 -4.63
CA GLN A 525 -42.29 5.26 -5.19
C GLN A 525 -43.28 4.78 -4.13
N GLY A 526 -43.01 5.03 -2.84
CA GLY A 526 -43.83 4.55 -1.74
C GLY A 526 -43.75 3.04 -1.50
N LEU A 527 -42.73 2.36 -2.05
CA LEU A 527 -42.52 0.92 -1.86
C LEU A 527 -41.96 0.59 -0.47
N ILE A 528 -41.17 1.51 0.11
CA ILE A 528 -40.58 1.37 1.44
C ILE A 528 -40.69 2.67 2.23
N SER A 529 -40.76 2.59 3.55
CA SER A 529 -40.69 3.75 4.44
C SER A 529 -39.25 4.19 4.68
N ALA A 530 -39.06 5.43 5.17
CA ALA A 530 -37.75 5.93 5.58
C ALA A 530 -37.12 5.08 6.69
N GLU A 531 -37.94 4.56 7.60
CA GLU A 531 -37.51 3.67 8.70
C GLU A 531 -37.03 2.32 8.19
N GLN A 532 -37.78 1.70 7.27
CA GLN A 532 -37.41 0.44 6.64
C GLN A 532 -36.10 0.56 5.84
N LEU A 533 -35.92 1.69 5.14
CA LEU A 533 -34.67 1.97 4.42
C LEU A 533 -33.49 2.12 5.39
N ALA A 534 -33.64 2.91 6.47
CA ALA A 534 -32.60 3.10 7.47
C ALA A 534 -32.23 1.80 8.17
N GLN A 535 -33.21 0.97 8.53
CA GLN A 535 -32.99 -0.34 9.12
C GLN A 535 -32.21 -1.28 8.19
N ALA A 536 -32.60 -1.36 6.92
CA ALA A 536 -31.91 -2.22 5.95
C ALA A 536 -30.47 -1.75 5.67
N LEU A 537 -30.23 -0.44 5.60
CA LEU A 537 -28.88 0.13 5.47
C LEU A 537 -28.04 -0.12 6.72
N ALA A 538 -28.62 -0.03 7.92
CA ALA A 538 -27.93 -0.30 9.17
C ALA A 538 -27.53 -1.77 9.30
N GLU A 539 -28.43 -2.69 8.93
CA GLU A 539 -28.14 -4.11 8.85
C GLU A 539 -27.03 -4.43 7.82
N GLN A 540 -27.09 -3.79 6.66
CA GLN A 540 -26.06 -3.93 5.62
C GLN A 540 -24.67 -3.56 6.13
N ASN A 541 -24.58 -2.49 6.92
CA ASN A 541 -23.32 -1.93 7.41
C ASN A 541 -22.91 -2.47 8.80
N GLY A 542 -23.75 -3.28 9.45
CA GLY A 542 -23.49 -3.79 10.80
C GLY A 542 -23.50 -2.70 11.88
N VAL A 543 -24.27 -1.62 11.69
CA VAL A 543 -24.40 -0.50 12.64
C VAL A 543 -25.84 -0.35 13.13
N ALA A 544 -26.07 0.50 14.14
CA ALA A 544 -27.42 0.83 14.60
C ALA A 544 -28.07 1.91 13.73
N TRP A 545 -29.40 2.00 13.78
CA TRP A 545 -30.15 3.12 13.22
C TRP A 545 -30.96 3.85 14.29
N GLU A 546 -31.20 5.14 14.07
CA GLU A 546 -32.04 5.97 14.93
C GLU A 546 -32.70 7.11 14.14
N SER A 547 -33.83 7.61 14.67
CA SER A 547 -34.43 8.86 14.19
C SER A 547 -33.91 10.01 15.04
N ILE A 548 -33.44 11.07 14.39
CA ILE A 548 -32.87 12.22 15.07
C ILE A 548 -33.66 13.50 14.82
N ASP A 549 -33.52 14.43 15.75
CA ASP A 549 -33.94 15.80 15.55
C ASP A 549 -32.70 16.71 15.51
N ALA A 550 -32.35 17.21 14.31
CA ALA A 550 -31.18 18.04 14.12
C ALA A 550 -31.19 19.34 14.94
N TRP A 551 -32.36 19.90 15.28
CA TRP A 551 -32.45 21.16 16.04
C TRP A 551 -32.23 20.97 17.54
N GLN A 552 -32.32 19.74 18.05
CA GLN A 552 -32.09 19.44 19.47
C GLN A 552 -30.60 19.24 19.80
N ILE A 553 -29.74 19.21 18.78
CA ILE A 553 -28.31 18.96 18.96
C ILE A 553 -27.65 20.19 19.61
N PRO A 554 -26.89 20.02 20.69
CA PRO A 554 -26.20 21.14 21.34
C PRO A 554 -25.22 21.84 20.40
N SER A 555 -25.26 23.17 20.35
CA SER A 555 -24.35 23.98 19.53
C SER A 555 -22.88 23.80 19.89
N SER A 556 -22.58 23.44 21.15
CA SER A 556 -21.24 23.09 21.61
C SER A 556 -20.70 21.86 20.88
N LEU A 557 -21.54 20.86 20.62
CA LEU A 557 -21.17 19.62 19.92
C LEU A 557 -20.97 19.88 18.41
N ILE A 558 -21.84 20.69 17.81
CA ILE A 558 -21.69 21.14 16.41
C ILE A 558 -20.36 21.87 16.22
N ALA A 559 -19.96 22.72 17.18
CA ALA A 559 -18.70 23.45 17.11
C ALA A 559 -17.44 22.53 17.17
N GLU A 560 -17.56 21.30 17.66
CA GLU A 560 -16.44 20.35 17.70
C GLU A 560 -16.11 19.77 16.30
N MET A 561 -17.03 19.87 15.33
CA MET A 561 -16.84 19.35 13.99
C MET A 561 -16.77 20.49 12.97
N PRO A 562 -15.64 20.66 12.25
CA PRO A 562 -15.55 21.68 11.22
C PRO A 562 -16.57 21.46 10.10
N ALA A 563 -17.18 22.55 9.61
CA ALA A 563 -18.16 22.50 8.53
C ALA A 563 -17.65 21.79 7.27
N SER A 564 -16.37 21.94 6.93
CA SER A 564 -15.74 21.24 5.80
C SER A 564 -15.78 19.72 5.98
N VAL A 565 -15.54 19.23 7.19
CA VAL A 565 -15.56 17.80 7.53
C VAL A 565 -16.99 17.26 7.50
N ALA A 566 -17.92 17.95 8.16
CA ALA A 566 -19.34 17.56 8.19
C ALA A 566 -19.94 17.47 6.78
N LEU A 567 -19.65 18.45 5.92
CA LEU A 567 -20.14 18.49 4.54
C LEU A 567 -19.45 17.46 3.63
N HIS A 568 -18.15 17.22 3.82
CA HIS A 568 -17.39 16.25 3.03
C HIS A 568 -17.88 14.83 3.27
N TYR A 569 -18.03 14.43 4.53
CA TYR A 569 -18.48 13.09 4.91
C TYR A 569 -20.00 12.96 4.96
N ALA A 570 -20.74 14.05 4.76
CA ALA A 570 -22.19 14.12 4.92
C ALA A 570 -22.67 13.56 6.28
N VAL A 571 -22.06 14.03 7.38
CA VAL A 571 -22.33 13.57 8.74
C VAL A 571 -22.68 14.71 9.70
N LEU A 572 -23.46 14.40 10.74
CA LEU A 572 -23.81 15.33 11.81
C LEU A 572 -23.42 14.74 13.17
N PRO A 573 -22.73 15.47 14.07
CA PRO A 573 -22.42 14.95 15.39
C PRO A 573 -23.69 14.94 16.24
N LEU A 574 -23.99 13.80 16.88
CA LEU A 574 -25.26 13.58 17.59
C LEU A 574 -25.07 13.65 19.10
N ARG A 575 -24.07 12.94 19.61
CA ARG A 575 -23.74 12.88 21.05
C ARG A 575 -22.32 12.36 21.28
N LEU A 576 -21.85 12.54 22.51
CA LEU A 576 -20.57 12.01 22.99
C LEU A 576 -20.84 10.92 24.05
N GLU A 577 -20.31 9.72 23.84
CA GLU A 577 -20.43 8.60 24.77
C GLU A 577 -19.04 8.03 25.07
N ASN A 578 -18.62 7.98 26.33
CA ASN A 578 -17.33 7.38 26.72
C ASN A 578 -16.10 7.87 25.91
N ASP A 579 -16.02 9.17 25.62
CA ASP A 579 -14.96 9.79 24.79
C ASP A 579 -14.99 9.37 23.30
N GLU A 580 -16.12 8.81 22.85
CA GLU A 580 -16.40 8.43 21.48
C GLU A 580 -17.53 9.31 20.92
N LEU A 581 -17.26 9.95 19.78
CA LEU A 581 -18.23 10.80 19.10
C LEU A 581 -19.14 9.96 18.22
N ILE A 582 -20.45 10.02 18.49
CA ILE A 582 -21.46 9.38 17.65
C ILE A 582 -21.92 10.37 16.59
N VAL A 583 -21.78 10.00 15.33
CA VAL A 583 -22.21 10.80 14.18
C VAL A 583 -23.36 10.11 13.44
N GLY A 584 -24.30 10.88 12.92
CA GLY A 584 -25.37 10.39 12.06
C GLY A 584 -24.97 10.48 10.59
N SER A 585 -25.32 9.46 9.82
CA SER A 585 -25.19 9.42 8.35
C SER A 585 -26.46 8.85 7.73
N GLU A 586 -26.84 9.28 6.53
CA GLU A 586 -27.99 8.70 5.80
C GLU A 586 -27.62 7.44 5.01
N ASP A 587 -26.33 7.17 4.87
CA ASP A 587 -25.78 6.03 4.12
C ASP A 587 -24.57 5.43 4.87
N GLY A 588 -24.15 4.24 4.45
CA GLY A 588 -22.95 3.60 4.96
C GLY A 588 -21.70 4.44 4.72
N ILE A 589 -20.92 4.69 5.78
CA ILE A 589 -19.58 5.29 5.67
C ILE A 589 -18.58 4.16 5.47
N ASP A 590 -17.83 4.20 4.36
CA ASP A 590 -16.80 3.19 4.11
C ASP A 590 -15.67 3.29 5.16
N PRO A 591 -14.96 2.18 5.46
CA PRO A 591 -13.98 2.18 6.54
C PRO A 591 -12.83 3.17 6.36
N VAL A 592 -12.44 3.50 5.12
CA VAL A 592 -11.38 4.47 4.83
C VAL A 592 -11.83 5.87 5.25
N SER A 593 -13.04 6.24 4.83
CA SER A 593 -13.69 7.51 5.21
C SER A 593 -13.93 7.61 6.72
N LEU A 594 -14.30 6.52 7.39
CA LEU A 594 -14.50 6.51 8.85
C LEU A 594 -13.18 6.69 9.62
N ALA A 595 -12.11 6.01 9.19
CA ALA A 595 -10.78 6.16 9.77
C ALA A 595 -10.22 7.57 9.54
N ALA A 596 -10.50 8.15 8.39
CA ALA A 596 -10.20 9.53 8.05
C ALA A 596 -10.96 10.55 8.92
N LEU A 597 -12.28 10.37 9.07
CA LEU A 597 -13.12 11.19 9.95
C LEU A 597 -12.60 11.15 11.39
N THR A 598 -12.27 9.97 11.92
CA THR A 598 -11.67 9.78 13.24
C THR A 598 -10.38 10.60 13.42
N ARG A 599 -9.51 10.61 12.41
CA ARG A 599 -8.26 11.38 12.41
C ARG A 599 -8.52 12.89 12.39
N LYS A 600 -9.42 13.37 11.53
CA LYS A 600 -9.73 14.81 11.38
C LYS A 600 -10.42 15.38 12.62
N VAL A 601 -11.26 14.60 13.31
CA VAL A 601 -11.90 15.02 14.57
C VAL A 601 -10.95 14.87 15.77
N GLY A 602 -9.96 13.98 15.68
CA GLY A 602 -8.95 13.79 16.73
C GLY A 602 -9.42 12.96 17.93
N ARG A 603 -10.53 12.22 17.79
CA ARG A 603 -11.11 11.31 18.80
C ARG A 603 -11.77 10.13 18.11
N LYS A 604 -12.10 9.06 18.84
CA LYS A 604 -12.81 7.91 18.27
C LYS A 604 -14.18 8.34 17.75
N VAL A 605 -14.55 7.85 16.57
CA VAL A 605 -15.85 8.15 15.94
C VAL A 605 -16.55 6.84 15.62
N ARG A 606 -17.82 6.75 16.01
CA ARG A 606 -18.78 5.75 15.52
C ARG A 606 -19.91 6.44 14.79
N TYR A 607 -20.49 5.75 13.83
CA TYR A 607 -21.64 6.27 13.12
C TYR A 607 -22.88 5.39 13.31
N VAL A 608 -24.03 6.03 13.20
CA VAL A 608 -25.35 5.41 13.14
C VAL A 608 -26.03 5.84 11.85
N ILE A 609 -26.85 4.95 11.28
CA ILE A 609 -27.69 5.32 10.13
C ILE A 609 -28.90 6.09 10.65
N VAL A 610 -29.23 7.21 10.02
CA VAL A 610 -30.44 7.96 10.35
C VAL A 610 -31.43 7.98 9.18
N LEU A 611 -32.65 8.42 9.47
CA LEU A 611 -33.70 8.50 8.45
C LEU A 611 -33.28 9.47 7.34
N ARG A 612 -33.62 9.09 6.11
CA ARG A 612 -33.31 9.87 4.91
C ARG A 612 -33.81 11.31 5.04
N GLY A 613 -32.95 12.27 4.68
CA GLY A 613 -33.18 13.71 4.76
C GLY A 613 -32.90 14.38 6.10
N GLN A 614 -32.79 13.64 7.22
CA GLN A 614 -32.53 14.23 8.54
C GLN A 614 -31.13 14.85 8.64
N ILE A 615 -30.11 14.24 8.03
CA ILE A 615 -28.76 14.82 7.97
C ILE A 615 -28.74 15.96 6.97
N VAL A 616 -29.38 15.83 5.81
CA VAL A 616 -29.39 16.91 4.81
C VAL A 616 -29.99 18.20 5.38
N THR A 617 -31.12 18.09 6.08
CA THR A 617 -31.76 19.23 6.75
C THR A 617 -30.88 19.79 7.88
N GLY A 618 -30.29 18.92 8.71
CA GLY A 618 -29.37 19.34 9.77
C GLY A 618 -28.10 20.03 9.27
N LEU A 619 -27.46 19.50 8.22
CA LEU A 619 -26.29 20.10 7.58
C LEU A 619 -26.60 21.50 7.02
N ARG A 620 -27.79 21.68 6.44
CA ARG A 620 -28.25 22.98 5.93
C ARG A 620 -28.50 23.98 7.06
N HIS A 621 -29.08 23.54 8.18
CA HIS A 621 -29.34 24.40 9.32
C HIS A 621 -28.03 24.81 10.03
N TRP A 622 -27.15 23.86 10.35
CA TRP A 622 -25.96 24.11 11.17
C TRP A 622 -24.74 24.60 10.38
N TYR A 623 -24.49 24.08 9.17
CA TYR A 623 -23.22 24.28 8.45
C TYR A 623 -23.35 24.99 7.10
N ALA A 624 -24.55 25.39 6.65
CA ALA A 624 -24.67 26.12 5.39
C ALA A 624 -24.01 27.51 5.46
N ARG A 625 -23.23 27.84 4.43
CA ARG A 625 -22.57 29.16 4.30
C ARG A 625 -23.56 30.33 4.18
N ARG A 626 -24.75 30.06 3.65
CA ARG A 626 -25.90 30.96 3.68
C ARG A 626 -27.03 30.17 4.31
N ARG A 627 -27.46 30.57 5.52
CA ARG A 627 -28.70 30.07 6.09
C ARG A 627 -29.82 30.57 5.17
N GLY A 628 -30.49 29.63 4.50
CA GLY A 628 -31.77 29.94 3.88
C GLY A 628 -32.85 30.06 4.96
N HIS A 629 -34.09 30.29 4.55
CA HIS A 629 -35.27 30.22 5.41
C HIS A 629 -35.28 28.92 6.21
N ASP A 630 -35.37 28.99 7.54
CA ASP A 630 -35.48 27.79 8.38
C ASP A 630 -36.89 27.18 8.17
N PRO A 631 -37.02 26.02 7.52
CA PRO A 631 -38.34 25.45 7.21
C PRO A 631 -39.13 25.12 8.48
N ARG A 632 -38.44 24.91 9.61
CA ARG A 632 -39.06 24.60 10.90
C ARG A 632 -39.61 25.85 11.59
N ALA A 633 -38.92 26.99 11.45
CA ALA A 633 -39.43 28.27 11.91
C ALA A 633 -40.74 28.64 11.19
N MET A 634 -40.86 28.37 9.88
CA MET A 634 -42.11 28.59 9.15
C MET A 634 -43.28 27.77 9.70
N LEU A 635 -43.03 26.49 10.05
CA LEU A 635 -44.05 25.63 10.65
C LEU A 635 -44.42 26.10 12.05
N TYR A 636 -43.43 26.53 12.85
CA TYR A 636 -43.69 27.09 14.18
C TYR A 636 -44.54 28.36 14.09
N ASN A 637 -44.19 29.30 13.21
CA ASN A 637 -44.95 30.53 12.99
C ASN A 637 -46.36 30.23 12.48
N ALA A 638 -46.54 29.26 11.58
CA ALA A 638 -47.87 28.85 11.11
C ALA A 638 -48.77 28.31 12.24
N VAL A 639 -48.19 27.64 13.25
CA VAL A 639 -48.90 27.20 14.46
C VAL A 639 -49.21 28.39 15.38
N GLN A 640 -48.27 29.33 15.55
CA GLN A 640 -48.49 30.55 16.34
C GLN A 640 -49.64 31.40 15.77
N HIS A 641 -49.72 31.50 14.45
CA HIS A 641 -50.83 32.18 13.76
C HIS A 641 -52.14 31.38 13.74
N GLN A 642 -52.16 30.17 14.31
CA GLN A 642 -53.30 29.24 14.33
C GLN A 642 -53.78 28.81 12.94
N TRP A 643 -52.92 28.90 11.92
CA TRP A 643 -53.26 28.47 10.56
C TRP A 643 -53.11 26.95 10.39
N LEU A 644 -52.25 26.32 11.19
CA LEU A 644 -52.06 24.87 11.24
C LEU A 644 -52.06 24.37 12.69
N THR A 645 -52.45 23.11 12.85
CA THR A 645 -52.33 22.37 14.11
C THR A 645 -50.95 21.71 14.24
N GLU A 646 -50.53 21.40 15.46
CA GLU A 646 -49.28 20.67 15.71
C GLU A 646 -49.24 19.33 14.96
N GLN A 647 -50.36 18.61 14.89
CA GLN A 647 -50.44 17.34 14.15
C GLN A 647 -50.20 17.54 12.65
N GLN A 648 -50.82 18.55 12.03
CA GLN A 648 -50.63 18.86 10.61
C GLN A 648 -49.18 19.27 10.32
N THR A 649 -48.54 20.06 11.20
CA THR A 649 -47.13 20.40 11.02
C THR A 649 -46.21 19.18 11.12
N GLY A 650 -46.51 18.23 12.00
CA GLY A 650 -45.78 16.97 12.10
C GLY A 650 -45.93 16.06 10.89
N GLU A 651 -47.08 16.09 10.21
CA GLU A 651 -47.30 15.38 8.94
C GLU A 651 -46.56 16.06 7.78
N ILE A 652 -46.65 17.40 7.68
CA ILE A 652 -45.89 18.19 6.69
C ILE A 652 -44.39 17.95 6.85
N TRP A 653 -43.87 17.93 8.08
CA TRP A 653 -42.47 17.66 8.35
C TRP A 653 -42.04 16.26 7.92
N ARG A 654 -42.86 15.24 8.22
CA ARG A 654 -42.62 13.84 7.78
C ARG A 654 -42.65 13.69 6.26
N GLN A 655 -43.41 14.53 5.55
CA GLN A 655 -43.37 14.58 4.09
C GLN A 655 -42.15 15.37 3.56
N TYR A 656 -41.78 16.48 4.21
CA TYR A 656 -40.71 17.37 3.77
C TYR A 656 -39.32 16.71 3.85
N VAL A 657 -39.00 16.07 4.99
CA VAL A 657 -37.64 15.61 5.31
C VAL A 657 -37.13 14.57 4.30
N PRO A 658 -37.84 13.46 3.98
CA PRO A 658 -37.31 12.42 3.10
C PRO A 658 -37.06 12.86 1.64
N HIS A 659 -37.61 14.02 1.25
CA HIS A 659 -37.44 14.62 -0.08
C HIS A 659 -36.28 15.63 -0.14
N GLN A 660 -35.41 15.68 0.86
CA GLN A 660 -34.21 16.52 0.83
C GLN A 660 -33.00 15.72 0.37
N PHE A 661 -32.28 16.25 -0.63
CA PHE A 661 -31.16 15.55 -1.28
C PHE A 661 -29.89 16.38 -1.31
N LEU A 662 -28.75 15.72 -1.17
CA LEU A 662 -27.44 16.32 -1.42
C LEU A 662 -27.15 16.40 -2.91
N PHE A 663 -26.50 17.48 -3.33
CA PHE A 663 -26.09 17.68 -4.72
C PHE A 663 -25.16 16.55 -5.21
N ALA A 664 -24.22 16.12 -4.35
CA ALA A 664 -23.28 15.05 -4.68
C ALA A 664 -23.98 13.70 -4.93
N GLU A 665 -25.09 13.41 -4.25
CA GLU A 665 -25.84 12.17 -4.43
C GLU A 665 -26.40 12.08 -5.86
N ILE A 666 -27.10 13.13 -6.30
CA ILE A 666 -27.72 13.21 -7.63
C ILE A 666 -26.67 13.18 -8.73
N LEU A 667 -25.52 13.82 -8.49
CA LEU A 667 -24.42 13.83 -9.46
C LEU A 667 -23.85 12.42 -9.70
N THR A 668 -23.71 11.62 -8.63
CA THR A 668 -23.18 10.25 -8.74
C THR A 668 -24.14 9.28 -9.40
N THR A 669 -25.45 9.46 -9.23
CA THR A 669 -26.49 8.56 -9.77
C THR A 669 -26.75 8.80 -11.25
N LEU A 670 -26.57 10.03 -11.75
CA LEU A 670 -26.64 10.36 -13.17
C LEU A 670 -25.45 9.82 -13.98
N GLY A 671 -24.47 9.19 -13.33
CA GLY A 671 -23.33 8.56 -13.99
C GLY A 671 -22.28 9.53 -14.54
N HIS A 672 -22.38 10.82 -14.22
CA HIS A 672 -21.40 11.82 -14.66
C HIS A 672 -20.06 11.69 -13.95
N ILE A 673 -20.06 11.21 -12.69
CA ILE A 673 -18.85 11.01 -11.88
C ILE A 673 -18.97 9.70 -11.10
N ASN A 674 -17.94 8.86 -11.16
CA ASN A 674 -17.84 7.64 -10.36
C ASN A 674 -17.78 7.96 -8.85
N ARG A 675 -18.40 7.13 -7.99
CA ARG A 675 -18.35 7.26 -6.52
C ARG A 675 -16.92 7.29 -5.97
N SER A 676 -15.98 6.62 -6.60
CA SER A 676 -14.57 6.67 -6.20
C SER A 676 -13.91 8.01 -6.53
N ALA A 677 -14.28 8.62 -7.66
CA ALA A 677 -13.79 9.92 -8.10
C ALA A 677 -14.40 11.09 -7.30
N ILE A 678 -15.67 11.00 -6.87
CA ILE A 678 -16.31 12.09 -6.12
C ILE A 678 -15.59 12.35 -4.78
N ASN A 679 -15.11 11.31 -4.09
CA ASN A 679 -14.39 11.48 -2.82
C ASN A 679 -13.10 12.29 -3.01
N VAL A 680 -12.32 12.01 -4.06
CA VAL A 680 -11.11 12.79 -4.41
C VAL A 680 -11.46 14.24 -4.70
N LEU A 681 -12.55 14.48 -5.42
CA LEU A 681 -13.02 15.84 -5.74
C LEU A 681 -13.49 16.58 -4.50
N LEU A 682 -14.19 15.90 -3.59
CA LEU A 682 -14.61 16.46 -2.31
C LEU A 682 -13.41 16.80 -1.42
N LEU A 683 -12.33 16.01 -1.44
CA LEU A 683 -11.08 16.32 -0.69
C LEU A 683 -10.40 17.58 -1.22
N ARG A 684 -10.42 17.79 -2.54
CA ARG A 684 -9.92 19.03 -3.15
C ARG A 684 -10.84 20.21 -2.86
N HIS A 685 -12.16 19.98 -2.89
CA HIS A 685 -13.18 20.98 -2.61
C HIS A 685 -13.12 21.51 -1.17
N GLU A 686 -12.71 20.71 -0.19
CA GLU A 686 -12.48 21.16 1.21
C GLU A 686 -11.58 22.41 1.28
N ARG A 687 -10.69 22.60 0.29
CA ARG A 687 -9.75 23.72 0.21
C ARG A 687 -10.27 24.90 -0.63
N SER A 688 -11.42 24.74 -1.27
CA SER A 688 -12.02 25.75 -2.13
C SER A 688 -13.09 26.58 -1.41
N SER A 689 -13.07 27.88 -1.66
CA SER A 689 -14.14 28.79 -1.26
C SER A 689 -15.32 28.78 -2.24
N LEU A 690 -15.25 28.05 -3.35
CA LEU A 690 -16.36 27.94 -4.31
C LEU A 690 -17.43 26.96 -3.81
N PRO A 691 -18.71 27.14 -4.17
CA PRO A 691 -19.71 26.09 -4.04
C PRO A 691 -19.33 24.86 -4.88
N LEU A 692 -19.67 23.65 -4.41
CA LEU A 692 -19.26 22.39 -5.04
C LEU A 692 -19.58 22.34 -6.55
N GLY A 693 -20.79 22.73 -6.96
CA GLY A 693 -21.16 22.75 -8.38
C GLY A 693 -20.27 23.67 -9.23
N LYS A 694 -19.96 24.88 -8.75
CA LYS A 694 -19.07 25.82 -9.45
C LYS A 694 -17.62 25.33 -9.46
N PHE A 695 -17.18 24.72 -8.36
CA PHE A 695 -15.85 24.11 -8.27
C PHE A 695 -15.67 23.03 -9.34
N LEU A 696 -16.63 22.11 -9.47
CA LEU A 696 -16.57 21.04 -10.46
C LEU A 696 -16.55 21.53 -11.92
N VAL A 697 -17.29 22.61 -12.23
CA VAL A 697 -17.24 23.25 -13.55
C VAL A 697 -15.90 23.94 -13.79
N THR A 698 -15.36 24.62 -12.78
CA THR A 698 -14.08 25.35 -12.89
C THR A 698 -12.90 24.39 -13.09
N GLU A 699 -12.93 23.24 -12.42
CA GLU A 699 -11.93 22.16 -12.59
C GLU A 699 -12.16 21.34 -13.88
N GLY A 700 -13.19 21.67 -14.68
CA GLY A 700 -13.50 20.99 -15.93
C GLY A 700 -14.02 19.56 -15.77
N VAL A 701 -14.43 19.16 -14.57
CA VAL A 701 -14.93 17.82 -14.28
C VAL A 701 -16.33 17.62 -14.86
N ILE A 702 -17.17 18.65 -14.81
CA ILE A 702 -18.51 18.65 -15.39
C ILE A 702 -18.73 19.89 -16.25
N SER A 703 -19.60 19.80 -17.25
CA SER A 703 -20.02 20.95 -18.04
C SER A 703 -21.03 21.82 -17.27
N GLN A 704 -21.18 23.08 -17.68
CA GLN A 704 -22.22 23.96 -17.14
C GLN A 704 -23.62 23.39 -17.41
N GLU A 705 -23.85 22.79 -18.58
CA GLU A 705 -25.11 22.12 -18.94
C GLU A 705 -25.42 20.96 -17.99
N THR A 706 -24.40 20.15 -17.65
CA THR A 706 -24.54 19.06 -16.67
C THR A 706 -24.91 19.60 -15.29
N LEU A 707 -24.25 20.68 -14.85
CA LEU A 707 -24.59 21.33 -13.57
C LEU A 707 -26.05 21.80 -13.55
N ASP A 708 -26.51 22.46 -14.61
CA ASP A 708 -27.86 22.98 -14.72
C ASP A 708 -28.91 21.86 -14.75
N ARG A 709 -28.62 20.74 -15.43
CA ARG A 709 -29.45 19.53 -15.42
C ARG A 709 -29.55 18.90 -14.02
N VAL A 710 -28.41 18.73 -13.32
CA VAL A 710 -28.38 18.18 -11.95
C VAL A 710 -29.19 19.06 -11.00
N LEU A 711 -29.05 20.39 -11.11
CA LEU A 711 -29.81 21.34 -10.30
C LEU A 711 -31.31 21.32 -10.62
N THR A 712 -31.68 21.08 -11.88
CA THR A 712 -33.09 20.96 -12.28
C THR A 712 -33.72 19.71 -11.68
N ILE A 713 -33.07 18.55 -11.84
CA ILE A 713 -33.52 17.28 -11.24
C ILE A 713 -33.58 17.40 -9.72
N GLN A 714 -32.60 18.04 -9.09
CA GLN A 714 -32.61 18.31 -7.66
C GLN A 714 -33.84 19.10 -7.23
N ARG A 715 -34.24 20.14 -7.99
CA ARG A 715 -35.44 20.93 -7.69
C ARG A 715 -36.74 20.17 -7.92
N GLU A 716 -36.78 19.29 -8.92
CA GLU A 716 -37.95 18.46 -9.21
C GLU A 716 -38.18 17.39 -8.13
N LEU A 717 -37.10 16.79 -7.63
CA LEU A 717 -37.17 15.80 -6.56
C LEU A 717 -37.41 16.45 -5.18
N GLN A 718 -36.88 17.66 -4.97
CA GLN A 718 -37.04 18.37 -3.69
C GLN A 718 -38.41 18.98 -3.56
N VAL A 719 -39.09 18.60 -2.47
CA VAL A 719 -40.34 19.26 -2.08
C VAL A 719 -40.01 20.53 -1.32
N SER A 720 -40.53 21.68 -1.79
CA SER A 720 -40.40 22.96 -1.08
C SER A 720 -41.42 23.08 0.04
N MET A 721 -41.03 23.69 1.16
CA MET A 721 -41.94 23.92 2.29
C MET A 721 -43.16 24.74 1.87
N GLN A 722 -42.96 25.74 1.00
CA GLN A 722 -44.00 26.53 0.34
C GLN A 722 -45.08 25.64 -0.30
N SER A 723 -44.67 24.66 -1.12
CA SER A 723 -45.60 23.79 -1.83
C SER A 723 -46.42 22.92 -0.89
N LEU A 724 -45.84 22.50 0.23
CA LEU A 724 -46.54 21.71 1.25
C LEU A 724 -47.51 22.56 2.06
N LEU A 725 -47.13 23.78 2.43
CA LEU A 725 -48.01 24.73 3.13
C LEU A 725 -49.23 25.10 2.27
N LEU A 726 -49.03 25.35 0.97
CA LEU A 726 -50.14 25.57 0.03
C LEU A 726 -51.05 24.35 -0.09
N LYS A 727 -50.47 23.14 -0.19
CA LYS A 727 -51.25 21.89 -0.21
C LYS A 727 -52.00 21.63 1.10
N ALA A 728 -51.47 22.11 2.22
CA ALA A 728 -52.11 22.02 3.54
C ALA A 728 -53.22 23.04 3.76
N GLY A 729 -53.46 23.96 2.81
CA GLY A 729 -54.58 24.89 2.81
C GLY A 729 -54.24 26.36 3.09
N LEU A 730 -52.95 26.71 3.21
CA LEU A 730 -52.54 28.12 3.31
C LEU A 730 -52.66 28.81 1.94
N ASN A 731 -52.97 30.10 1.96
CA ASN A 731 -52.97 30.93 0.75
C ASN A 731 -51.59 31.56 0.50
N THR A 732 -51.37 32.08 -0.71
CA THR A 732 -50.06 32.59 -1.14
C THR A 732 -49.57 33.78 -0.31
N GLU A 733 -50.49 34.61 0.21
CA GLU A 733 -50.18 35.73 1.09
C GLU A 733 -49.69 35.26 2.47
N GLN A 734 -50.33 34.25 3.06
CA GLN A 734 -49.90 33.65 4.33
C GLN A 734 -48.51 33.01 4.20
N VAL A 735 -48.24 32.32 3.09
CA VAL A 735 -46.90 31.73 2.85
C VAL A 735 -45.84 32.81 2.68
N ALA A 736 -46.12 33.87 1.93
CA ALA A 736 -45.20 35.01 1.77
C ALA A 736 -44.95 35.74 3.10
N GLN A 737 -45.96 35.83 3.96
CA GLN A 737 -45.79 36.39 5.30
C GLN A 737 -44.83 35.55 6.15
N LEU A 738 -45.01 34.22 6.17
CA LEU A 738 -44.11 33.30 6.89
C LEU A 738 -42.67 33.36 6.37
N GLU A 739 -42.47 33.61 5.08
CA GLU A 739 -41.14 33.82 4.50
C GLU A 739 -40.50 35.12 5.01
N SER A 740 -41.26 36.21 5.00
CA SER A 740 -40.76 37.51 5.48
C SER A 740 -40.42 37.49 6.97
N GLU A 741 -41.20 36.78 7.79
CA GLU A 741 -40.95 36.59 9.22
C GLU A 741 -39.69 35.74 9.47
N ASN A 742 -39.32 34.88 8.51
CA ASN A 742 -38.16 33.99 8.58
C ASN A 742 -36.88 34.61 7.97
N GLU A 743 -36.98 35.76 7.29
CA GLU A 743 -35.83 36.56 6.83
C GLU A 743 -35.33 37.56 7.89
N GLY A 744 -36.12 37.79 8.94
CA GLY A 744 -35.86 38.78 9.99
C GLY A 744 -34.97 38.33 11.15
N GLU A 745 -34.57 37.05 11.20
CA GLU A 745 -33.67 36.44 12.21
C GLU A 745 -32.35 35.99 11.59
#